data_AF-A0A381EGH4-F1
#
_entry.id   AF-A0A381EGH4-F1
#
_cell.length_a   1.000
_cell.length_b   1.000
_cell.length_c   1.000
_cell.angle_alpha   90.00
_cell.angle_beta   90.00
_cell.angle_gamma   90.00
#
_symmetry.space_group_name_H-M   'P 1'
#
loop_
_entity.id
_entity.type
_entity.pdbx_description
1 polymer ?
#
loop_
_entity_poly.entity_id
_entity_poly.type
_entity_poly.pdbx_seq_one_letter_code
_entity_poly.pdbx_strand_id
1 'polypeptide(L)'
;MDKKLIFRAKNIIINENNFSANSNKNNQNFASKELLKITKNLKYFYTFVEEINVENLVFDKHKVQIYFDGKEFFVDGDLFFLKLDLKREKDELKAQIQKLFVKEYGVNIVGDLNINAKSEFYHLKARADSSFLDFNTTLSFKNGQLSYKIEDMNLKNINLLSKYIKKQTQLPKELELWLFERAKAEFYHLDFLEGFADFSKKEYYLDELKARGFAKNVSVRLDEKVTPITIPNLTINFSKQKLDLNFEKASYNGANLSGSKVYLYDLLDSKKAGIYLLIKSGAVVFDEKLANALKNYDFSLPFYQKSGKTSGSVELKIGFNENAKTFYKGDLTLSNAALSLANFNINSASVQFYNGQLNINANGVSNDFLSANLKANIDLEQKNGVFDTELLRLYYDDYFDMRNQNVKFNLDYKEAVKLYIPAWNANLNFSEGLELTLENLQIFMPYLSVAKSLGLRDIRRLHYKSRNFNDFNVSIDEASFEKRFLINAKEPYISDSFEIQSLGGNLTLHSKSNLISATFTSALKELHFKNLTYLYEKGESEKSFALETNPYHIKIGGANVGIILLDMNKTLSFERLEASLNKAVLNASASSGKTQISFHKSPERLSLIANDMSDEFLNTFLQKNAFKEGVFNVKAEGSNDEFFEGEFEVKNTYVRNLKGINQLVSFIDTVPSLVMFRAPTFNQKGLHIQDGKVLFNRKKDLLSFTAINLNGDSVDLFGLGSANLRLNSLDLNLELKTLKSASDTISKVPILNYVILGKNQEISTNIKVNGSLDDPKFQTQILADTLKTPFNLIKNVIQLPVNLFN
;
A
#
# COMPACT_ATOMS: atom_id res chain seq x y z
N MET A 1 38.85 87.36 32.65
CA MET A 1 40.26 86.96 32.84
C MET A 1 40.98 87.30 31.56
N ASP A 2 41.98 88.17 31.60
CA ASP A 2 42.65 88.69 30.39
C ASP A 2 43.87 87.87 29.96
N LYS A 3 44.15 86.74 30.63
CA LYS A 3 45.27 85.84 30.31
C LYS A 3 44.73 84.45 29.97
N LYS A 4 45.09 83.95 28.79
CA LYS A 4 44.84 82.58 28.33
C LYS A 4 46.07 81.70 28.59
N LEU A 5 45.86 80.38 28.63
CA LEU A 5 46.91 79.39 28.89
C LEU A 5 47.72 79.11 27.62
N ILE A 6 49.04 79.16 27.71
CA ILE A 6 49.98 78.62 26.72
C ILE A 6 50.70 77.44 27.38
N PHE A 7 50.63 76.25 26.77
CA PHE A 7 51.24 75.04 27.32
C PHE A 7 51.92 74.20 26.23
N ARG A 8 53.25 74.09 26.31
CA ARG A 8 54.09 73.36 25.34
C ARG A 8 54.88 72.27 26.05
N ALA A 9 54.78 71.03 25.58
CA ALA A 9 55.50 69.89 26.13
C ALA A 9 55.84 68.87 25.05
N LYS A 10 57.08 68.36 25.05
CA LYS A 10 57.46 67.27 24.15
C LYS A 10 56.95 65.91 24.64
N ASN A 11 57.18 65.62 25.91
CA ASN A 11 56.74 64.37 26.54
C ASN A 11 56.05 64.66 27.87
N ILE A 12 54.84 64.17 28.04
CA ILE A 12 54.12 64.15 29.32
C ILE A 12 53.77 62.71 29.62
N ILE A 13 54.20 62.20 30.77
CA ILE A 13 53.85 60.87 31.25
C ILE A 13 53.04 61.05 32.51
N ILE A 14 51.78 60.64 32.47
CA ILE A 14 50.91 60.63 33.64
C ILE A 14 50.86 59.18 34.12
N ASN A 15 51.61 58.91 35.20
CA ASN A 15 51.58 57.63 35.89
C ASN A 15 50.45 57.66 36.93
N GLU A 16 49.38 56.90 36.70
CA GLU A 16 48.36 56.71 37.73
C GLU A 16 48.93 55.82 38.85
N ASN A 17 49.43 56.43 39.92
CA ASN A 17 49.62 55.74 41.19
C ASN A 17 48.40 56.04 42.08
N ASN A 18 47.54 55.03 42.26
CA ASN A 18 46.50 54.93 43.30
C ASN A 18 45.39 56.00 43.30
N PHE A 19 44.45 55.93 42.34
CA PHE A 19 43.07 56.38 42.56
C PHE A 19 42.08 55.24 42.31
N SER A 20 41.63 54.64 43.42
CA SER A 20 40.44 53.78 43.58
C SER A 20 40.22 52.63 42.60
N ALA A 21 40.60 51.44 43.07
CA ALA A 21 40.19 50.13 42.61
C ALA A 21 38.68 49.84 42.83
N ASN A 22 37.78 50.68 42.33
CA ASN A 22 36.33 50.48 42.41
C ASN A 22 35.54 50.91 41.15
N SER A 23 36.16 50.87 39.97
CA SER A 23 35.40 50.82 38.71
C SER A 23 35.48 49.41 38.14
N ASN A 24 34.35 48.72 38.16
CA ASN A 24 34.17 47.39 37.58
C ASN A 24 34.93 47.20 36.26
N LYS A 25 35.63 46.07 36.17
CA LYS A 25 36.18 45.48 34.95
C LYS A 25 35.07 45.39 33.88
N ASN A 26 34.96 46.40 33.02
CA ASN A 26 34.31 46.40 31.70
C ASN A 26 34.31 47.79 31.01
N ASN A 27 35.21 48.72 31.38
CA ASN A 27 35.38 49.96 30.60
C ASN A 27 36.22 49.68 29.34
N GLN A 28 35.60 49.14 28.30
CA GLN A 28 36.16 49.30 26.96
C GLN A 28 36.15 50.82 26.64
N ASN A 29 37.32 51.39 26.33
CA ASN A 29 37.43 52.80 25.94
C ASN A 29 36.88 52.99 24.52
N PHE A 30 35.61 53.37 24.41
CA PHE A 30 34.97 53.65 23.11
C PHE A 30 35.34 55.06 22.60
N ALA A 31 35.67 55.17 21.30
CA ALA A 31 35.95 56.45 20.64
C ALA A 31 34.82 57.48 20.84
N SER A 32 33.55 57.03 20.82
CA SER A 32 32.38 57.89 21.02
C SER A 32 32.34 58.57 22.39
N LYS A 33 32.78 57.89 23.46
CA LYS A 33 32.83 58.44 24.83
C LYS A 33 33.86 59.56 24.94
N GLU A 34 35.04 59.35 24.36
CA GLU A 34 36.11 60.35 24.35
C GLU A 34 35.77 61.55 23.44
N LEU A 35 35.22 61.30 22.25
CA LEU A 35 34.74 62.37 21.36
C LEU A 35 33.64 63.21 22.03
N LEU A 36 32.73 62.59 22.80
CA LEU A 36 31.71 63.32 23.55
C LEU A 36 32.32 64.22 24.64
N LYS A 37 33.33 63.74 25.37
CA LYS A 37 34.06 64.55 26.37
C LYS A 37 34.76 65.74 25.70
N ILE A 38 35.46 65.51 24.59
CA ILE A 38 36.13 66.57 23.82
C ILE A 38 35.07 67.60 23.38
N THR A 39 33.98 67.14 22.77
CA THR A 39 32.89 68.00 22.27
C THR A 39 32.29 68.87 23.37
N LYS A 40 31.99 68.28 24.54
CA LYS A 40 31.43 69.03 25.68
C LYS A 40 32.40 70.09 26.22
N ASN A 41 33.68 69.76 26.25
CA ASN A 41 34.73 70.61 26.83
C ASN A 41 35.34 71.61 25.84
N LEU A 42 35.08 71.47 24.54
CA LEU A 42 35.67 72.29 23.48
C LEU A 42 35.41 73.79 23.68
N LYS A 43 34.22 74.15 24.19
CA LYS A 43 33.86 75.55 24.51
C LYS A 43 34.72 76.15 25.62
N TYR A 44 35.03 75.37 26.65
CA TYR A 44 35.89 75.80 27.76
C TYR A 44 37.34 75.86 27.29
N PHE A 45 37.78 74.83 26.56
CA PHE A 45 39.12 74.76 25.97
C PHE A 45 39.44 75.99 25.12
N TYR A 46 38.57 76.33 24.16
CA TYR A 46 38.74 77.52 23.30
C TYR A 46 38.70 78.85 24.08
N THR A 47 37.95 78.90 25.19
CA THR A 47 37.84 80.11 26.01
C THR A 47 39.10 80.37 26.83
N PHE A 48 39.69 79.32 27.41
CA PHE A 48 40.80 79.46 28.37
C PHE A 48 42.20 79.23 27.79
N VAL A 49 42.32 78.60 26.63
CA VAL A 49 43.61 78.25 26.02
C VAL A 49 43.91 79.17 24.84
N GLU A 50 45.15 79.64 24.74
CA GLU A 50 45.70 80.34 23.59
C GLU A 50 46.48 79.38 22.70
N GLU A 51 47.35 78.56 23.29
CA GLU A 51 48.11 77.55 22.57
C GLU A 51 48.35 76.30 23.43
N ILE A 52 48.18 75.12 22.85
CA ILE A 52 48.63 73.84 23.41
C ILE A 52 49.43 73.10 22.36
N ASN A 53 50.62 72.62 22.70
CA ASN A 53 51.37 71.71 21.83
C ASN A 53 52.01 70.62 22.69
N VAL A 54 51.39 69.44 22.68
CA VAL A 54 51.85 68.23 23.37
C VAL A 54 52.16 67.17 22.32
N GLU A 55 53.45 66.94 22.05
CA GLU A 55 53.89 65.99 21.02
C GLU A 55 53.60 64.53 21.41
N ASN A 56 53.79 64.18 22.69
CA ASN A 56 53.58 62.83 23.19
C ASN A 56 53.06 62.84 24.64
N LEU A 57 51.75 62.67 24.80
CA LEU A 57 51.08 62.42 26.07
C LEU A 57 50.89 60.90 26.25
N VAL A 58 51.47 60.34 27.30
CA VAL A 58 51.29 58.93 27.67
C VAL A 58 50.40 58.86 28.91
N PHE A 59 49.24 58.22 28.77
CA PHE A 59 48.29 57.97 29.86
C PHE A 59 47.78 56.53 29.76
N ASP A 60 47.95 55.72 30.82
CA ASP A 60 47.57 54.30 30.89
C ASP A 60 47.92 53.50 29.61
N LYS A 61 49.19 53.61 29.17
CA LYS A 61 49.77 52.99 27.96
C LYS A 61 49.28 53.53 26.60
N HIS A 62 48.32 54.45 26.57
CA HIS A 62 47.87 55.12 25.36
C HIS A 62 48.75 56.33 25.05
N LYS A 63 49.07 56.51 23.76
CA LYS A 63 49.81 57.68 23.28
C LYS A 63 48.85 58.63 22.57
N VAL A 64 48.92 59.90 22.94
CA VAL A 64 48.09 60.95 22.35
C VAL A 64 48.95 62.17 22.03
N GLN A 65 48.80 62.71 20.83
CA GLN A 65 49.29 64.03 20.46
C GLN A 65 48.13 65.02 20.53
N ILE A 66 48.35 66.21 21.11
CA ILE A 66 47.35 67.27 21.21
C ILE A 66 47.97 68.58 20.76
N TYR A 67 47.29 69.30 19.87
CA TYR A 67 47.74 70.59 19.36
C TYR A 67 46.58 71.57 19.24
N PHE A 68 46.86 72.83 19.54
CA PHE A 68 45.97 73.97 19.37
C PHE A 68 46.78 75.27 19.23
N ASP A 69 46.47 76.11 18.24
CA ASP A 69 47.15 77.41 18.01
C ASP A 69 46.21 78.63 18.05
N GLY A 70 45.00 78.44 18.58
CA GLY A 70 43.94 79.45 18.54
C GLY A 70 42.97 79.29 17.36
N LYS A 71 43.35 78.55 16.31
CA LYS A 71 42.52 78.28 15.14
C LYS A 71 42.43 76.78 14.85
N GLU A 72 43.54 76.11 14.61
CA GLU A 72 43.60 74.68 14.31
C GLU A 72 43.70 73.89 15.62
N PHE A 73 42.85 72.89 15.80
CA PHE A 73 42.91 71.93 16.91
C PHE A 73 43.05 70.53 16.34
N PHE A 74 44.06 69.76 16.76
CA PHE A 74 44.12 68.34 16.43
C PHE A 74 44.47 67.45 17.62
N VAL A 75 43.94 66.22 17.56
CA VAL A 75 44.20 65.14 18.49
C VAL A 75 44.49 63.88 17.67
N ASP A 76 45.67 63.28 17.84
CA ASP A 76 45.98 61.95 17.29
C ASP A 76 46.19 60.97 18.44
N GLY A 77 45.30 59.99 18.58
CA GLY A 77 45.42 58.94 19.59
C GLY A 77 45.06 57.57 19.03
N ASP A 78 45.14 56.53 19.87
CA ASP A 78 44.91 55.14 19.43
C ASP A 78 43.50 54.88 18.89
N LEU A 79 42.49 55.60 19.38
CA LEU A 79 41.08 55.39 19.02
C LEU A 79 40.66 56.15 17.76
N PHE A 80 41.17 57.37 17.58
CA PHE A 80 40.80 58.25 16.48
C PHE A 80 41.87 59.30 16.20
N PHE A 81 41.82 59.85 15.00
CA PHE A 81 42.48 61.10 14.63
C PHE A 81 41.40 62.17 14.42
N LEU A 82 41.53 63.33 15.06
CA LEU A 82 40.59 64.45 14.95
C LEU A 82 41.36 65.72 14.58
N LYS A 83 40.94 66.40 13.52
CA LYS A 83 41.43 67.73 13.12
C LYS A 83 40.26 68.67 12.91
N LEU A 84 40.27 69.80 13.60
CA LEU A 84 39.23 70.82 13.62
C LEU A 84 39.82 72.19 13.28
N ASP A 85 39.06 73.02 12.56
CA ASP A 85 39.24 74.47 12.54
C ASP A 85 38.18 75.14 13.41
N LEU A 86 38.61 75.93 14.39
CA LEU A 86 37.75 76.57 15.38
C LEU A 86 37.61 78.06 15.11
N LYS A 87 36.37 78.55 15.12
CA LYS A 87 36.03 79.97 15.02
C LYS A 87 34.91 80.33 16.00
N ARG A 88 35.08 81.42 16.76
CA ARG A 88 34.04 81.92 17.66
C ARG A 88 33.35 83.15 17.11
N GLU A 89 32.02 83.15 17.13
CA GLU A 89 31.16 84.27 16.73
C GLU A 89 30.11 84.50 17.83
N LYS A 90 30.31 85.54 18.65
CA LYS A 90 29.47 85.83 19.84
C LYS A 90 29.36 84.61 20.79
N ASP A 91 28.16 84.04 20.90
CA ASP A 91 27.81 82.89 21.73
C ASP A 91 27.97 81.54 21.02
N GLU A 92 28.33 81.54 19.72
CA GLU A 92 28.52 80.33 18.93
C GLU A 92 30.01 80.01 18.73
N LEU A 93 30.38 78.76 18.99
CA LEU A 93 31.64 78.16 18.58
C LEU A 93 31.36 77.27 17.36
N LYS A 94 31.94 77.63 16.22
CA LYS A 94 31.90 76.85 14.99
C LYS A 94 33.18 76.03 14.90
N ALA A 95 33.03 74.71 14.82
CA ALA A 95 34.12 73.75 14.69
C ALA A 95 33.97 72.99 13.38
N GLN A 96 34.78 73.33 12.38
CA GLN A 96 34.81 72.63 11.11
C GLN A 96 35.69 71.38 11.26
N ILE A 97 35.10 70.20 11.14
CA ILE A 97 35.79 68.92 11.18
C ILE A 97 36.45 68.68 9.83
N GLN A 98 37.73 69.01 9.73
CA GLN A 98 38.54 68.75 8.52
C GLN A 98 38.78 67.26 8.33
N LYS A 99 38.98 66.52 9.44
CA LYS A 99 39.12 65.07 9.43
C LYS A 99 38.85 64.49 10.80
N LEU A 100 37.89 63.58 10.89
CA LEU A 100 37.73 62.68 12.02
C LEU A 100 37.81 61.24 11.52
N PHE A 101 38.93 60.57 11.77
CA PHE A 101 39.13 59.17 11.39
C PHE A 101 39.00 58.27 12.62
N VAL A 102 37.90 57.51 12.69
CA VAL A 102 37.65 56.53 13.76
C VAL A 102 38.33 55.21 13.38
N LYS A 103 39.47 54.94 14.03
CA LYS A 103 40.41 53.87 13.62
C LYS A 103 39.79 52.47 13.72
N GLU A 104 38.94 52.22 14.71
CA GLU A 104 38.27 50.92 14.93
C GLU A 104 37.42 50.47 13.72
N TYR A 105 36.73 51.42 13.09
CA TYR A 105 35.79 51.14 11.99
C TYR A 105 36.35 51.56 10.62
N GLY A 106 37.49 52.25 10.59
CA GLY A 106 38.02 52.86 9.37
C GLY A 106 37.06 53.89 8.77
N VAL A 107 36.32 54.62 9.61
CA VAL A 107 35.32 55.61 9.18
C VAL A 107 35.96 56.99 9.21
N ASN A 108 35.89 57.70 8.09
CA ASN A 108 36.30 59.09 7.97
C ASN A 108 35.07 60.00 7.99
N ILE A 109 35.10 61.05 8.81
CA ILE A 109 34.01 61.99 9.01
C ILE A 109 34.53 63.41 8.74
N VAL A 110 33.79 64.16 7.93
CA VAL A 110 34.04 65.58 7.62
C VAL A 110 32.72 66.33 7.80
N GLY A 111 32.75 67.54 8.36
CA GLY A 111 31.52 68.28 8.61
C GLY A 111 31.67 69.52 9.46
N ASP A 112 30.55 70.06 9.92
CA ASP A 112 30.46 71.28 10.72
C ASP A 112 29.73 71.01 12.03
N LEU A 113 30.38 71.34 13.14
CA LEU A 113 29.83 71.29 14.48
C LEU A 113 29.63 72.71 15.01
N ASN A 114 28.37 73.10 15.23
CA ASN A 114 28.00 74.38 15.83
C ASN A 114 27.63 74.16 17.31
N ILE A 115 28.27 74.90 18.20
CA ILE A 115 28.04 74.83 19.65
C ILE A 115 27.58 76.19 20.15
N ASN A 116 26.34 76.30 20.61
CA ASN A 116 25.87 77.48 21.32
C ASN A 116 26.28 77.38 22.81
N ALA A 117 27.27 78.17 23.21
CA ALA A 117 27.89 78.06 24.53
C ALA A 117 26.92 78.40 25.69
N LYS A 118 25.93 79.25 25.43
CA LYS A 118 24.93 79.71 26.43
C LYS A 118 23.80 78.70 26.66
N SER A 119 23.25 78.16 25.58
CA SER A 119 22.12 77.22 25.64
C SER A 119 22.53 75.75 25.67
N GLU A 120 23.83 75.47 25.57
CA GLU A 120 24.41 74.12 25.45
C GLU A 120 23.76 73.29 24.34
N PHE A 121 23.45 73.96 23.23
CA PHE A 121 22.94 73.33 22.02
C PHE A 121 24.09 72.98 21.09
N TYR A 122 24.16 71.71 20.69
CA TYR A 122 25.18 71.17 19.79
C TYR A 122 24.49 70.69 18.52
N HIS A 123 24.93 71.16 17.37
CA HIS A 123 24.38 70.80 16.07
C HIS A 123 25.51 70.39 15.12
N LEU A 124 25.52 69.11 14.73
CA LEU A 124 26.49 68.54 13.81
C LEU A 124 25.82 68.28 12.46
N LYS A 125 26.43 68.72 11.37
CA LYS A 125 26.17 68.24 10.01
C LYS A 125 27.44 67.63 9.46
N ALA A 126 27.43 66.36 9.08
CA ALA A 126 28.64 65.68 8.65
C ALA A 126 28.37 64.64 7.55
N ARG A 127 29.40 64.34 6.77
CA ARG A 127 29.47 63.20 5.86
C ARG A 127 30.44 62.18 6.44
N ALA A 128 30.02 60.94 6.52
CA ALA A 128 30.84 59.80 6.88
C ALA A 128 31.11 58.93 5.64
N ASP A 129 32.34 58.48 5.45
CA ASP A 129 32.74 57.54 4.41
C ASP A 129 33.61 56.43 5.01
N SER A 130 33.34 55.18 4.62
CA SER A 130 34.13 54.02 4.96
C SER A 130 34.15 53.00 3.82
N SER A 131 34.89 51.89 4.03
CA SER A 131 34.92 50.75 3.10
C SER A 131 33.60 49.97 3.03
N PHE A 132 32.71 50.13 4.02
CA PHE A 132 31.47 49.35 4.10
C PHE A 132 30.20 50.19 3.98
N LEU A 133 30.26 51.50 4.22
CA LEU A 133 29.13 52.40 4.03
C LEU A 133 29.55 53.87 3.89
N ASP A 134 28.69 54.69 3.30
CA ASP A 134 28.78 56.15 3.31
C ASP A 134 27.41 56.75 3.59
N PHE A 135 27.36 57.90 4.27
CA PHE A 135 26.12 58.61 4.59
C PHE A 135 26.35 60.07 4.95
N ASN A 136 25.29 60.86 4.83
CA ASN A 136 25.19 62.19 5.44
C ASN A 136 24.47 62.07 6.78
N THR A 137 24.83 62.88 7.78
CA THR A 137 24.17 62.89 9.08
C THR A 137 24.00 64.29 9.64
N THR A 138 22.85 64.49 10.29
CA THR A 138 22.57 65.64 11.14
C THR A 138 22.27 65.16 12.56
N LEU A 139 23.04 65.65 13.54
CA LEU A 139 22.82 65.39 14.95
C LEU A 139 22.50 66.69 15.67
N SER A 140 21.49 66.69 16.54
CA SER A 140 21.15 67.82 17.40
C SER A 140 21.06 67.36 18.84
N PHE A 141 21.87 67.95 19.73
CA PHE A 141 21.93 67.58 21.14
C PHE A 141 21.67 68.79 22.04
N LYS A 142 20.75 68.65 23.00
CA LYS A 142 20.40 69.67 24.01
C LYS A 142 19.91 69.01 25.28
N ASN A 143 20.39 69.43 26.45
CA ASN A 143 19.86 68.97 27.75
C ASN A 143 19.74 67.45 27.91
N GLY A 144 20.67 66.67 27.34
CA GLY A 144 20.60 65.20 27.36
C GLY A 144 19.71 64.57 26.30
N GLN A 145 19.04 65.36 25.46
CA GLN A 145 18.21 64.90 24.35
C GLN A 145 19.01 64.94 23.04
N LEU A 146 18.96 63.87 22.26
CA LEU A 146 19.60 63.71 20.96
C LEU A 146 18.54 63.42 19.91
N SER A 147 18.45 64.28 18.89
CA SER A 147 17.81 63.94 17.62
C SER A 147 18.89 63.61 16.61
N TYR A 148 18.72 62.52 15.89
CA TYR A 148 19.63 62.07 14.85
C TYR A 148 18.88 61.81 13.55
N LYS A 149 19.49 62.22 12.45
CA LYS A 149 19.06 61.92 11.09
C LYS A 149 20.28 61.47 10.29
N ILE A 150 20.16 60.33 9.63
CA ILE A 150 21.10 59.78 8.65
C ILE A 150 20.37 59.83 7.30
N GLU A 151 21.03 60.31 6.26
CA GLU A 151 20.46 60.51 4.92
C GLU A 151 21.43 59.99 3.87
N ASP A 152 20.89 59.58 2.72
CA ASP A 152 21.64 59.10 1.55
C ASP A 152 22.65 57.99 1.90
N MET A 153 22.26 57.02 2.73
CA MET A 153 23.18 55.97 3.17
C MET A 153 23.31 54.90 2.08
N ASN A 154 24.52 54.68 1.58
CA ASN A 154 24.83 53.58 0.67
C ASN A 154 25.62 52.49 1.39
N LEU A 155 25.15 51.25 1.31
CA LEU A 155 25.85 50.10 1.89
C LEU A 155 26.77 49.45 0.85
N LYS A 156 28.08 49.58 1.05
CA LYS A 156 29.12 48.97 0.19
C LYS A 156 29.37 47.50 0.57
N ASN A 157 29.23 47.13 1.85
CA ASN A 157 29.48 45.77 2.34
C ASN A 157 28.63 45.40 3.56
N ILE A 158 27.57 44.61 3.35
CA ILE A 158 26.66 44.15 4.41
C ILE A 158 27.31 43.22 5.43
N ASN A 159 28.29 42.40 5.01
CA ASN A 159 28.95 41.45 5.91
C ASN A 159 29.84 42.19 6.94
N LEU A 160 30.51 43.26 6.52
CA LEU A 160 31.28 44.12 7.43
C LEU A 160 30.35 44.87 8.39
N LEU A 161 29.23 45.42 7.90
CA LEU A 161 28.22 46.04 8.76
C LEU A 161 27.72 45.06 9.82
N SER A 162 27.32 43.86 9.40
CA SER A 162 26.88 42.77 10.27
C SER A 162 27.91 42.45 11.36
N LYS A 163 29.19 42.31 10.99
CA LYS A 163 30.29 42.10 11.94
C LYS A 163 30.39 43.20 12.99
N TYR A 164 30.25 44.47 12.61
CA TYR A 164 30.32 45.59 13.55
C TYR A 164 29.09 45.69 14.46
N ILE A 165 27.88 45.45 13.94
CA ILE A 165 26.65 45.45 14.74
C ILE A 165 26.69 44.35 15.80
N LYS A 166 27.10 43.13 15.42
CA LYS A 166 27.22 41.98 16.34
C LYS A 166 28.23 42.21 17.49
N LYS A 167 29.24 43.06 17.28
CA LYS A 167 30.22 43.39 18.32
C LYS A 167 29.62 44.27 19.43
N GLN A 168 28.62 45.10 19.10
CA GLN A 168 28.09 46.14 19.99
C GLN A 168 26.69 45.84 20.52
N THR A 169 25.93 44.96 19.85
CA THR A 169 24.52 44.71 20.15
C THR A 169 24.19 43.22 20.00
N GLN A 170 23.25 42.74 20.83
CA GLN A 170 22.69 41.40 20.73
C GLN A 170 21.32 41.50 20.05
N LEU A 171 21.28 41.19 18.75
CA LEU A 171 20.01 41.07 18.02
C LEU A 171 19.37 39.70 18.31
N PRO A 172 18.03 39.60 18.27
CA PRO A 172 17.37 38.29 18.20
C PRO A 172 17.96 37.46 17.05
N LYS A 173 18.28 36.20 17.31
CA LYS A 173 18.99 35.32 16.36
C LYS A 173 18.23 35.18 15.04
N GLU A 174 16.90 35.14 15.12
CA GLU A 174 15.99 35.05 13.98
C GLU A 174 16.09 36.31 13.12
N LEU A 175 16.17 37.49 13.75
CA LEU A 175 16.31 38.75 13.05
C LEU A 175 17.68 38.86 12.36
N GLU A 176 18.74 38.41 13.02
CA GLU A 176 20.10 38.35 12.46
C GLU A 176 20.16 37.46 11.21
N LEU A 177 19.59 36.26 11.30
CA LEU A 177 19.50 35.29 10.21
C LEU A 177 18.75 35.85 9.01
N TRP A 178 17.61 36.52 9.22
CA TRP A 178 16.82 37.11 8.14
C TRP A 178 17.47 38.34 7.51
N LEU A 179 18.03 39.25 8.31
CA LEU A 179 18.60 40.51 7.82
C LEU A 179 19.95 40.35 7.10
N PHE A 180 20.80 39.42 7.54
CA PHE A 180 22.18 39.34 7.03
C PHE A 180 22.49 38.09 6.22
N GLU A 181 21.74 37.00 6.40
CA GLU A 181 22.07 35.70 5.79
C GLU A 181 21.06 35.26 4.73
N ARG A 182 19.76 35.32 5.03
CA ARG A 182 18.70 34.78 4.14
C ARG A 182 18.26 35.74 3.06
N ALA A 183 18.18 37.04 3.33
CA ALA A 183 17.81 38.06 2.35
C ALA A 183 19.04 38.88 1.95
N LYS A 184 19.56 38.63 0.74
CA LYS A 184 20.74 39.33 0.22
C LYS A 184 20.39 40.10 -1.05
N ALA A 185 20.75 41.37 -1.10
CA ALA A 185 20.67 42.23 -2.25
C ALA A 185 22.05 42.54 -2.80
N GLU A 186 22.12 42.89 -4.09
CA GLU A 186 23.35 43.40 -4.71
C GLU A 186 23.60 44.87 -4.36
N PHE A 187 22.54 45.63 -4.06
CA PHE A 187 22.60 47.04 -3.72
C PHE A 187 21.61 47.37 -2.61
N TYR A 188 22.05 48.16 -1.62
CA TYR A 188 21.18 48.70 -0.57
C TYR A 188 21.41 50.20 -0.41
N HIS A 189 20.31 50.94 -0.30
CA HIS A 189 20.30 52.37 -0.04
C HIS A 189 19.23 52.69 1.00
N LEU A 190 19.54 53.56 1.96
CA LEU A 190 18.54 54.20 2.81
C LEU A 190 18.48 55.69 2.44
N ASP A 191 17.28 56.13 2.04
CA ASP A 191 16.99 57.54 1.81
C ASP A 191 17.19 58.32 3.12
N PHE A 192 16.64 57.77 4.22
CA PHE A 192 16.86 58.31 5.55
C PHE A 192 16.66 57.27 6.66
N LEU A 193 17.27 57.55 7.81
CA LEU A 193 17.00 56.95 9.12
C LEU A 193 16.99 58.07 10.16
N GLU A 194 15.91 58.23 10.90
CA GLU A 194 15.76 59.29 11.89
C GLU A 194 15.15 58.77 13.20
N GLY A 195 15.59 59.35 14.30
CA GLY A 195 15.07 59.03 15.62
C GLY A 195 15.48 60.02 16.69
N PHE A 196 15.11 59.68 17.92
CA PHE A 196 15.26 60.51 19.09
C PHE A 196 15.68 59.69 20.31
N ALA A 197 16.49 60.26 21.20
CA ALA A 197 16.86 59.65 22.47
C ALA A 197 16.94 60.71 23.56
N ASP A 198 16.42 60.41 24.75
CA ASP A 198 16.56 61.22 25.95
C ASP A 198 17.44 60.49 26.97
N PHE A 199 18.74 60.81 26.96
CA PHE A 199 19.71 60.24 27.89
C PHE A 199 19.48 60.71 29.33
N SER A 200 18.75 61.81 29.56
CA SER A 200 18.42 62.27 30.92
C SER A 200 17.40 61.36 31.59
N LYS A 201 16.45 60.83 30.80
CA LYS A 201 15.44 59.86 31.23
C LYS A 201 15.83 58.40 31.03
N LYS A 202 16.93 58.14 30.33
CA LYS A 202 17.34 56.80 29.85
C LYS A 202 16.31 56.18 28.91
N GLU A 203 15.64 57.00 28.11
CA GLU A 203 14.64 56.59 27.12
C GLU A 203 15.20 56.76 25.71
N TYR A 204 15.10 55.72 24.88
CA TYR A 204 15.72 55.71 23.53
C TYR A 204 14.71 55.81 22.39
N TYR A 205 13.42 55.95 22.70
CA TYR A 205 12.29 56.13 21.75
C TYR A 205 12.42 55.27 20.48
N LEU A 206 12.81 54.01 20.64
CA LEU A 206 13.06 53.10 19.51
C LEU A 206 11.79 52.87 18.67
N ASP A 207 10.62 53.07 19.26
CA ASP A 207 9.31 52.99 18.61
C ASP A 207 9.05 54.15 17.63
N GLU A 208 9.73 55.28 17.84
CA GLU A 208 9.66 56.47 17.00
C GLU A 208 10.69 56.48 15.87
N LEU A 209 11.62 55.50 15.86
CA LEU A 209 12.60 55.34 14.80
C LEU A 209 11.87 55.13 13.45
N LYS A 210 12.28 55.92 12.46
CA LYS A 210 11.78 55.81 11.09
C LYS A 210 12.93 55.61 10.13
N ALA A 211 12.74 54.76 9.14
CA ALA A 211 13.67 54.63 8.04
C ALA A 211 12.94 54.37 6.72
N ARG A 212 13.52 54.84 5.62
CA ARG A 212 13.08 54.52 4.27
C ARG A 212 14.29 54.21 3.40
N GLY A 213 14.14 53.25 2.51
CA GLY A 213 15.17 52.95 1.51
C GLY A 213 14.71 51.94 0.49
N PHE A 214 15.68 51.42 -0.27
CA PHE A 214 15.44 50.37 -1.24
C PHE A 214 16.64 49.44 -1.39
N ALA A 215 16.36 48.23 -1.86
CA ALA A 215 17.34 47.24 -2.24
C ALA A 215 17.04 46.73 -3.66
N LYS A 216 18.10 46.41 -4.42
CA LYS A 216 17.98 45.89 -5.80
C LYS A 216 18.54 44.48 -5.91
N ASN A 217 17.91 43.68 -6.76
CA ASN A 217 18.27 42.28 -7.02
C ASN A 217 18.32 41.46 -5.72
N VAL A 218 17.25 41.54 -4.94
CA VAL A 218 17.15 40.80 -3.67
C VAL A 218 16.89 39.33 -3.95
N SER A 219 17.68 38.49 -3.31
CA SER A 219 17.64 37.04 -3.35
C SER A 219 17.34 36.54 -1.94
N VAL A 220 16.18 35.92 -1.77
CA VAL A 220 15.74 35.35 -0.50
C VAL A 220 15.85 33.84 -0.58
N ARG A 221 16.65 33.23 0.31
CA ARG A 221 16.82 31.78 0.40
C ARG A 221 16.30 31.24 1.73
N LEU A 222 15.44 30.24 1.65
CA LEU A 222 15.00 29.46 2.82
C LEU A 222 16.07 28.44 3.24
N ASP A 223 16.85 27.94 2.29
CA ASP A 223 17.95 27.00 2.53
C ASP A 223 19.00 27.18 1.42
N GLU A 224 20.25 26.79 1.67
CA GLU A 224 21.34 26.92 0.69
C GLU A 224 21.06 26.14 -0.61
N LYS A 225 20.32 25.02 -0.51
CA LYS A 225 20.04 24.10 -1.62
C LYS A 225 18.78 24.44 -2.42
N VAL A 226 18.07 25.50 -2.04
CA VAL A 226 16.78 25.89 -2.66
C VAL A 226 16.98 27.05 -3.62
N THR A 227 16.24 27.01 -4.74
CA THR A 227 16.18 28.12 -5.68
C THR A 227 15.73 29.39 -4.95
N PRO A 228 16.47 30.52 -5.04
CA PRO A 228 16.07 31.73 -4.35
C PRO A 228 14.77 32.30 -4.88
N ILE A 229 14.02 32.96 -4.00
CA ILE A 229 13.00 33.92 -4.40
C ILE A 229 13.73 35.18 -4.85
N THR A 230 13.45 35.64 -6.06
CA THR A 230 14.09 36.82 -6.66
C THR A 230 13.14 38.00 -6.68
N ILE A 231 13.58 39.14 -6.16
CA ILE A 231 12.84 40.40 -6.10
C ILE A 231 13.73 41.49 -6.72
N PRO A 232 13.41 41.97 -7.94
CA PRO A 232 14.25 42.94 -8.65
C PRO A 232 14.39 44.28 -7.92
N ASN A 233 13.29 44.80 -7.36
CA ASN A 233 13.27 46.05 -6.63
C ASN A 233 12.43 45.86 -5.35
N LEU A 234 13.03 46.21 -4.21
CA LEU A 234 12.41 46.11 -2.90
C LEU A 234 12.48 47.48 -2.20
N THR A 235 11.34 48.08 -1.89
CA THR A 235 11.27 49.28 -1.05
C THR A 235 11.11 48.87 0.41
N ILE A 236 11.91 49.47 1.28
CA ILE A 236 11.96 49.20 2.71
C ILE A 236 11.40 50.42 3.43
N ASN A 237 10.37 50.23 4.25
CA ASN A 237 9.86 51.27 5.14
C ASN A 237 9.82 50.75 6.57
N PHE A 238 10.51 51.43 7.48
CA PHE A 238 10.45 51.16 8.91
C PHE A 238 9.76 52.31 9.63
N SER A 239 8.68 52.02 10.36
CA SER A 239 8.02 53.00 11.24
C SER A 239 7.16 52.29 12.27
N LYS A 240 7.05 52.84 13.49
CA LYS A 240 6.22 52.25 14.57
C LYS A 240 6.52 50.76 14.78
N GLN A 241 7.81 50.42 14.83
CA GLN A 241 8.34 49.05 14.93
C GLN A 241 7.96 48.07 13.80
N LYS A 242 7.33 48.54 12.70
CA LYS A 242 6.98 47.72 11.54
C LYS A 242 8.00 47.91 10.42
N LEU A 243 8.61 46.83 9.95
CA LEU A 243 9.47 46.79 8.75
C LEU A 243 8.66 46.26 7.57
N ASP A 244 8.19 47.16 6.72
CA ASP A 244 7.38 46.87 5.54
C ASP A 244 8.27 46.68 4.30
N LEU A 245 8.14 45.52 3.64
CA LEU A 245 8.93 45.08 2.51
C LEU A 245 8.06 45.07 1.24
N ASN A 246 8.09 46.18 0.49
CA ASN A 246 7.22 46.39 -0.67
C ASN A 246 7.93 46.08 -1.98
N PHE A 247 7.29 45.30 -2.85
CA PHE A 247 7.81 44.94 -4.16
C PHE A 247 6.67 44.74 -5.17
N GLU A 248 6.91 45.13 -6.42
CA GLU A 248 5.93 44.91 -7.51
C GLU A 248 6.08 43.51 -8.13
N LYS A 249 7.32 43.04 -8.23
CA LYS A 249 7.68 41.77 -8.88
C LYS A 249 8.47 40.89 -7.93
N ALA A 250 8.04 39.64 -7.83
CA ALA A 250 8.77 38.57 -7.16
C ALA A 250 8.55 37.28 -7.95
N SER A 251 9.55 36.40 -7.96
CA SER A 251 9.41 35.09 -8.59
C SER A 251 10.16 34.01 -7.85
N TYR A 252 9.63 32.78 -7.91
CA TYR A 252 10.25 31.59 -7.35
C TYR A 252 10.15 30.45 -8.36
N ASN A 253 11.28 29.89 -8.77
CA ASN A 253 11.34 28.76 -9.71
C ASN A 253 10.48 28.96 -10.98
N GLY A 254 10.50 30.18 -11.55
CA GLY A 254 9.70 30.57 -12.71
C GLY A 254 8.23 30.95 -12.42
N ALA A 255 7.72 30.68 -11.22
CA ALA A 255 6.38 31.09 -10.80
C ALA A 255 6.35 32.57 -10.39
N ASN A 256 5.31 33.28 -10.82
CA ASN A 256 5.07 34.67 -10.44
C ASN A 256 4.49 34.74 -9.01
N LEU A 257 5.16 35.52 -8.15
CA LEU A 257 4.76 35.81 -6.77
C LEU A 257 4.35 37.28 -6.56
N SER A 258 4.15 38.05 -7.64
CA SER A 258 3.65 39.43 -7.59
C SER A 258 2.35 39.54 -6.80
N GLY A 259 2.22 40.63 -6.03
CA GLY A 259 1.08 40.87 -5.14
C GLY A 259 1.17 40.14 -3.79
N SER A 260 2.23 39.37 -3.56
CA SER A 260 2.61 38.90 -2.22
C SER A 260 2.99 40.08 -1.32
N LYS A 261 2.86 39.90 0.00
CA LYS A 261 3.22 40.91 1.01
C LYS A 261 4.06 40.28 2.10
N VAL A 262 5.08 41.00 2.56
CA VAL A 262 5.91 40.60 3.69
C VAL A 262 6.13 41.81 4.56
N TYR A 263 5.97 41.65 5.88
CA TYR A 263 6.46 42.64 6.83
C TYR A 263 6.79 41.98 8.16
N LEU A 264 7.74 42.58 8.86
CA LEU A 264 8.00 42.27 10.27
C LEU A 264 7.29 43.30 11.14
N TYR A 265 6.77 42.87 12.29
CA TYR A 265 6.05 43.71 13.23
C TYR A 265 6.61 43.52 14.63
N ASP A 266 6.43 44.54 15.48
CA ASP A 266 6.87 44.57 16.88
C ASP A 266 8.35 44.18 17.05
N LEU A 267 9.20 44.58 16.10
CA LEU A 267 10.60 44.11 15.99
C LEU A 267 11.46 44.38 17.22
N LEU A 268 11.06 45.34 18.05
CA LEU A 268 11.80 45.77 19.24
C LEU A 268 11.19 45.21 20.54
N ASP A 269 10.05 44.51 20.46
CA ASP A 269 9.43 43.78 21.57
C ASP A 269 9.65 42.27 21.35
N SER A 270 10.67 41.71 22.02
CA SER A 270 11.05 40.30 21.87
C SER A 270 9.94 39.30 22.22
N LYS A 271 8.88 39.72 22.93
CA LYS A 271 7.73 38.86 23.27
C LYS A 271 6.65 38.86 22.19
N LYS A 272 6.59 39.91 21.36
CA LYS A 272 5.53 40.13 20.36
C LYS A 272 6.03 40.12 18.92
N ALA A 273 7.34 40.25 18.72
CA ALA A 273 7.97 40.28 17.42
C ALA A 273 7.53 39.09 16.56
N GLY A 274 7.31 39.36 15.28
CA GLY A 274 6.92 38.33 14.34
C GLY A 274 6.97 38.77 12.89
N ILE A 275 6.57 37.85 12.02
CA ILE A 275 6.51 38.03 10.57
C ILE A 275 5.10 37.78 10.06
N TYR A 276 4.67 38.63 9.14
CA TYR A 276 3.47 38.44 8.35
C TYR A 276 3.87 38.14 6.91
N LEU A 277 3.25 37.12 6.33
CA LEU A 277 3.46 36.66 4.98
C LEU A 277 2.10 36.50 4.30
N LEU A 278 1.89 37.18 3.19
CA LEU A 278 0.85 36.84 2.23
C LEU A 278 1.53 36.39 0.96
N ILE A 279 1.49 35.09 0.69
CA ILE A 279 2.08 34.49 -0.50
C ILE A 279 0.95 34.33 -1.51
N LYS A 280 1.06 35.01 -2.64
CA LYS A 280 0.18 34.81 -3.80
C LYS A 280 0.99 34.12 -4.88
N SER A 281 0.44 33.05 -5.45
CA SER A 281 1.11 32.28 -6.50
C SER A 281 0.15 31.94 -7.62
N GLY A 282 0.61 32.11 -8.86
CA GLY A 282 -0.13 31.69 -10.04
C GLY A 282 0.16 30.27 -10.52
N ALA A 283 1.25 29.63 -10.06
CA ALA A 283 1.66 28.29 -10.53
C ALA A 283 2.92 27.76 -9.80
N VAL A 284 2.91 27.68 -8.46
CA VAL A 284 4.01 27.03 -7.72
C VAL A 284 3.78 25.52 -7.71
N VAL A 285 4.87 24.75 -7.73
CA VAL A 285 4.84 23.30 -7.56
C VAL A 285 5.42 22.97 -6.20
N PHE A 286 4.68 22.23 -5.37
CA PHE A 286 5.20 21.67 -4.13
C PHE A 286 6.01 20.41 -4.42
N ASP A 287 7.16 20.60 -5.07
CA ASP A 287 8.04 19.51 -5.49
C ASP A 287 8.85 18.93 -4.33
N GLU A 288 9.61 17.87 -4.60
CA GLU A 288 10.46 17.21 -3.60
C GLU A 288 11.51 18.15 -3.00
N LYS A 289 12.04 19.09 -3.80
CA LYS A 289 13.04 20.06 -3.32
C LYS A 289 12.44 20.99 -2.29
N LEU A 290 11.25 21.54 -2.56
CA LEU A 290 10.52 22.39 -1.63
C LEU A 290 10.06 21.59 -0.40
N ALA A 291 9.55 20.37 -0.59
CA ALA A 291 9.17 19.51 0.52
C ALA A 291 10.34 19.20 1.47
N ASN A 292 11.52 18.90 0.93
CA ASN A 292 12.72 18.66 1.73
C ASN A 292 13.23 19.92 2.42
N ALA A 293 13.12 21.09 1.78
CA ALA A 293 13.51 22.36 2.39
C ALA A 293 12.66 22.70 3.62
N LEU A 294 11.36 22.44 3.57
CA LEU A 294 10.45 22.76 4.66
C LEU A 294 10.62 21.84 5.88
N LYS A 295 11.25 20.67 5.73
CA LYS A 295 11.58 19.79 6.88
C LYS A 295 12.50 20.47 7.89
N ASN A 296 13.39 21.36 7.45
CA ASN A 296 14.27 22.14 8.33
C ASN A 296 13.51 23.17 9.18
N TYR A 297 12.22 23.34 8.93
CA TYR A 297 11.31 24.26 9.61
C TYR A 297 10.19 23.52 10.34
N ASP A 298 10.40 22.24 10.67
CA ASP A 298 9.43 21.37 11.33
C ASP A 298 8.10 21.23 10.57
N PHE A 299 8.11 21.48 9.25
CA PHE A 299 6.97 21.28 8.37
C PHE A 299 7.21 20.07 7.47
N SER A 300 6.37 19.05 7.61
CA SER A 300 6.43 17.87 6.76
C SER A 300 5.03 17.44 6.33
N LEU A 301 4.89 17.15 5.04
CA LEU A 301 3.71 16.51 4.47
C LEU A 301 4.10 15.11 3.96
N PRO A 302 3.21 14.12 4.03
CA PRO A 302 3.49 12.76 3.60
C PRO A 302 3.52 12.59 2.07
N PHE A 303 3.44 13.70 1.32
CA PHE A 303 3.42 13.71 -0.13
C PHE A 303 4.12 14.95 -0.68
N TYR A 304 4.48 14.91 -1.95
CA TYR A 304 4.91 16.04 -2.78
C TYR A 304 4.34 15.87 -4.19
N GLN A 305 4.31 16.95 -4.97
CA GLN A 305 3.85 16.96 -6.35
C GLN A 305 4.99 16.49 -7.27
N LYS A 306 4.75 15.43 -8.04
CA LYS A 306 5.60 15.00 -9.16
C LYS A 306 5.36 15.87 -10.40
N SER A 307 4.13 16.37 -10.56
CA SER A 307 3.72 17.25 -11.65
C SER A 307 2.47 18.07 -11.26
N GLY A 308 2.03 18.95 -12.16
CA GLY A 308 0.85 19.79 -11.99
C GLY A 308 1.20 21.22 -11.60
N LYS A 309 0.17 22.02 -11.31
CA LYS A 309 0.30 23.41 -10.89
C LYS A 309 -0.55 23.66 -9.65
N THR A 310 -0.05 24.50 -8.75
CA THR A 310 -0.79 25.01 -7.60
C THR A 310 -0.82 26.53 -7.67
N SER A 311 -2.03 27.08 -7.64
CA SER A 311 -2.28 28.53 -7.61
C SER A 311 -3.13 28.89 -6.40
N GLY A 312 -3.08 30.15 -5.98
CA GLY A 312 -3.88 30.65 -4.87
C GLY A 312 -3.10 31.55 -3.93
N SER A 313 -3.56 31.60 -2.69
CA SER A 313 -2.93 32.42 -1.66
C SER A 313 -2.82 31.71 -0.32
N VAL A 314 -1.70 31.96 0.37
CA VAL A 314 -1.47 31.55 1.76
C VAL A 314 -1.10 32.79 2.57
N GLU A 315 -1.82 33.01 3.66
CA GLU A 315 -1.56 34.05 4.64
C GLU A 315 -1.06 33.38 5.93
N LEU A 316 0.11 33.83 6.41
CA LEU A 316 0.75 33.37 7.63
C LEU A 316 1.08 34.56 8.51
N LYS A 317 0.78 34.44 9.80
CA LYS A 317 1.28 35.35 10.82
C LYS A 317 1.94 34.51 11.90
N ILE A 318 3.26 34.59 11.95
CA ILE A 318 4.13 33.77 12.79
C ILE A 318 4.78 34.69 13.82
N GLY A 319 4.66 34.37 15.10
CA GLY A 319 5.42 35.04 16.16
C GLY A 319 6.78 34.36 16.35
N PHE A 320 7.81 35.13 16.70
CA PHE A 320 9.15 34.59 16.94
C PHE A 320 9.33 33.97 18.33
N ASN A 321 8.37 34.19 19.23
CA ASN A 321 8.33 33.59 20.56
C ASN A 321 7.66 32.20 20.49
N GLU A 322 8.25 31.20 21.17
CA GLU A 322 7.75 29.81 21.22
C GLU A 322 6.28 29.70 21.68
N ASN A 323 5.80 30.64 22.49
CA ASN A 323 4.41 30.65 22.98
C ASN A 323 3.42 31.35 22.04
N ALA A 324 3.86 31.93 20.93
CA ALA A 324 2.99 32.66 20.02
C ALA A 324 2.20 31.69 19.13
N LYS A 325 0.87 31.79 19.15
CA LYS A 325 0.02 31.04 18.21
C LYS A 325 0.25 31.53 16.79
N THR A 326 0.60 30.60 15.90
CA THR A 326 0.68 30.86 14.45
C THR A 326 -0.72 30.92 13.86
N PHE A 327 -1.03 32.03 13.19
CA PHE A 327 -2.23 32.12 12.35
C PHE A 327 -1.89 31.73 10.92
N TYR A 328 -2.74 30.90 10.33
CA TYR A 328 -2.59 30.46 8.95
C TYR A 328 -3.97 30.41 8.27
N LYS A 329 -4.01 30.89 7.04
CA LYS A 329 -5.17 30.85 6.16
C LYS A 329 -4.71 30.58 4.74
N GLY A 330 -5.45 29.79 3.99
CA GLY A 330 -5.13 29.55 2.60
C GLY A 330 -6.33 29.17 1.76
N ASP A 331 -6.24 29.54 0.49
CA ASP A 331 -7.14 29.10 -0.57
C ASP A 331 -6.25 28.75 -1.75
N LEU A 332 -6.18 27.45 -2.06
CA LEU A 332 -5.31 26.87 -3.06
C LEU A 332 -6.13 26.05 -4.05
N THR A 333 -5.72 26.10 -5.31
CA THR A 333 -6.25 25.27 -6.38
C THR A 333 -5.12 24.49 -7.02
N LEU A 334 -5.27 23.17 -7.07
CA LEU A 334 -4.38 22.26 -7.76
C LEU A 334 -5.02 21.86 -9.09
N SER A 335 -4.22 21.77 -10.15
CA SER A 335 -4.67 21.31 -11.47
C SER A 335 -3.70 20.30 -12.06
N ASN A 336 -4.24 19.19 -12.58
CA ASN A 336 -3.52 18.09 -13.24
C ASN A 336 -2.28 17.65 -12.44
N ALA A 337 -2.47 17.39 -11.15
CA ALA A 337 -1.39 17.08 -10.22
C ALA A 337 -1.20 15.57 -10.06
N ALA A 338 0.04 15.11 -10.18
CA ALA A 338 0.44 13.77 -9.73
C ALA A 338 1.13 13.87 -8.38
N LEU A 339 0.70 13.10 -7.40
CA LEU A 339 1.23 13.07 -6.04
C LEU A 339 2.15 11.87 -5.84
N SER A 340 3.15 12.01 -4.96
CA SER A 340 4.02 10.90 -4.59
C SER A 340 3.35 9.86 -3.70
N LEU A 341 2.33 10.25 -2.93
CA LEU A 341 1.55 9.34 -2.09
C LEU A 341 0.68 8.42 -2.96
N ALA A 342 0.96 7.12 -2.91
CA ALA A 342 0.25 6.07 -3.65
C ALA A 342 0.05 6.35 -5.16
N ASN A 343 0.92 7.18 -5.74
CA ASN A 343 0.87 7.63 -7.14
C ASN A 343 -0.50 8.21 -7.57
N PHE A 344 -1.21 8.90 -6.69
CA PHE A 344 -2.49 9.50 -7.03
C PHE A 344 -2.34 10.61 -8.07
N ASN A 345 -3.20 10.56 -9.09
CA ASN A 345 -3.46 11.66 -10.02
C ASN A 345 -4.72 12.40 -9.60
N ILE A 346 -4.71 13.72 -9.72
CA ILE A 346 -5.82 14.62 -9.38
C ILE A 346 -6.03 15.59 -10.55
N ASN A 347 -7.21 15.57 -11.16
CA ASN A 347 -7.54 16.49 -12.24
C ASN A 347 -7.65 17.93 -11.73
N SER A 348 -8.38 18.12 -10.63
CA SER A 348 -8.51 19.42 -9.97
C SER A 348 -8.77 19.26 -8.48
N ALA A 349 -8.20 20.11 -7.64
CA ALA A 349 -8.61 20.21 -6.24
C ALA A 349 -8.65 21.66 -5.77
N SER A 350 -9.63 21.99 -4.93
CA SER A 350 -9.62 23.21 -4.11
C SER A 350 -9.31 22.81 -2.67
N VAL A 351 -8.37 23.52 -2.05
CA VAL A 351 -7.92 23.30 -0.69
C VAL A 351 -8.01 24.62 0.05
N GLN A 352 -8.90 24.68 1.03
CA GLN A 352 -9.10 25.85 1.87
C GLN A 352 -8.76 25.50 3.30
N PHE A 353 -8.00 26.34 3.98
CA PHE A 353 -7.72 26.15 5.38
C PHE A 353 -7.79 27.47 6.14
N TYR A 354 -8.38 27.44 7.33
CA TYR A 354 -8.58 28.62 8.17
C TYR A 354 -8.86 28.18 9.61
N ASN A 355 -8.17 28.78 10.58
CA ASN A 355 -8.40 28.56 12.02
C ASN A 355 -8.51 27.07 12.39
N GLY A 356 -7.54 26.25 11.98
CA GLY A 356 -7.53 24.82 12.31
C GLY A 356 -8.53 23.97 11.51
N GLN A 357 -9.31 24.53 10.59
CA GLN A 357 -10.17 23.76 9.69
C GLN A 357 -9.51 23.63 8.32
N LEU A 358 -9.59 22.46 7.70
CA LEU A 358 -9.09 22.14 6.36
C LEU A 358 -10.22 21.50 5.54
N ASN A 359 -10.62 22.20 4.48
CA ASN A 359 -11.62 21.74 3.53
C ASN A 359 -10.94 21.43 2.19
N ILE A 360 -11.20 20.25 1.65
CA ILE A 360 -10.65 19.80 0.37
C ILE A 360 -11.83 19.39 -0.52
N ASN A 361 -11.85 19.86 -1.76
CA ASN A 361 -12.75 19.37 -2.79
C ASN A 361 -11.92 18.96 -3.99
N ALA A 362 -11.76 17.65 -4.19
CA ALA A 362 -10.91 17.08 -5.23
C ALA A 362 -11.73 16.23 -6.20
N ASN A 363 -11.50 16.47 -7.50
CA ASN A 363 -12.16 15.76 -8.59
C ASN A 363 -11.13 14.96 -9.40
N GLY A 364 -11.56 13.79 -9.88
CA GLY A 364 -10.74 12.89 -10.68
C GLY A 364 -9.52 12.39 -9.91
N VAL A 365 -9.69 12.08 -8.62
CA VAL A 365 -8.67 11.41 -7.81
C VAL A 365 -8.57 9.97 -8.30
N SER A 366 -7.40 9.55 -8.78
CA SER A 366 -7.26 8.22 -9.37
C SER A 366 -5.86 7.63 -9.23
N ASN A 367 -5.80 6.30 -9.17
CA ASN A 367 -4.59 5.48 -9.32
C ASN A 367 -4.97 4.10 -9.91
N ASP A 368 -4.10 3.10 -9.77
CA ASP A 368 -4.29 1.78 -10.37
C ASP A 368 -5.52 1.00 -9.84
N PHE A 369 -5.99 1.31 -8.63
CA PHE A 369 -7.08 0.59 -7.98
C PHE A 369 -8.30 1.46 -7.64
N LEU A 370 -8.18 2.78 -7.65
CA LEU A 370 -9.21 3.72 -7.20
C LEU A 370 -9.47 4.81 -8.25
N SER A 371 -10.73 5.16 -8.43
CA SER A 371 -11.16 6.39 -9.09
C SER A 371 -12.32 7.01 -8.32
N ALA A 372 -12.20 8.29 -7.94
CA ALA A 372 -13.16 8.97 -7.08
C ALA A 372 -13.16 10.51 -7.23
N ASN A 373 -14.25 11.12 -6.78
CA ASN A 373 -14.31 12.52 -6.37
C ASN A 373 -14.51 12.57 -4.85
N LEU A 374 -13.86 13.48 -4.14
CA LEU A 374 -13.96 13.56 -2.68
C LEU A 374 -14.07 14.99 -2.17
N LYS A 375 -14.86 15.15 -1.12
CA LYS A 375 -14.95 16.36 -0.30
C LYS A 375 -14.54 16.01 1.12
N ALA A 376 -13.46 16.59 1.61
CA ALA A 376 -12.97 16.37 2.97
C ALA A 376 -13.16 17.62 3.82
N ASN A 377 -13.62 17.45 5.05
CA ASN A 377 -13.61 18.47 6.09
C ASN A 377 -12.83 17.91 7.27
N ILE A 378 -11.70 18.52 7.60
CA ILE A 378 -10.73 18.02 8.58
C ILE A 378 -10.48 19.10 9.63
N ASP A 379 -10.64 18.75 10.89
CA ASP A 379 -10.28 19.58 12.03
C ASP A 379 -8.85 19.23 12.47
N LEU A 380 -7.94 20.16 12.21
CA LEU A 380 -6.51 20.05 12.50
C LEU A 380 -6.20 20.11 14.00
N GLU A 381 -7.06 20.73 14.81
CA GLU A 381 -6.89 20.82 16.27
C GLU A 381 -7.40 19.56 16.96
N GLN A 382 -8.61 19.12 16.59
CA GLN A 382 -9.21 17.87 17.08
C GLN A 382 -8.60 16.63 16.43
N LYS A 383 -7.81 16.80 15.37
CA LYS A 383 -7.16 15.73 14.61
C LYS A 383 -8.14 14.66 14.12
N ASN A 384 -9.24 15.10 13.54
CA ASN A 384 -10.24 14.23 12.94
C ASN A 384 -10.84 14.85 11.67
N GLY A 385 -11.60 14.09 10.90
CA GLY A 385 -12.22 14.60 9.69
C GLY A 385 -13.24 13.66 9.08
N VAL A 386 -13.99 14.18 8.11
CA VAL A 386 -14.98 13.43 7.34
C VAL A 386 -14.73 13.64 5.86
N PHE A 387 -14.74 12.56 5.09
CA PHE A 387 -14.63 12.56 3.64
C PHE A 387 -15.95 12.06 3.06
N ASP A 388 -16.68 12.92 2.35
CA ASP A 388 -17.78 12.53 1.50
C ASP A 388 -17.20 12.20 0.11
N THR A 389 -17.22 10.92 -0.26
CA THR A 389 -16.55 10.42 -1.45
C THR A 389 -17.54 9.77 -2.41
N GLU A 390 -17.54 10.25 -3.64
CA GLU A 390 -18.15 9.61 -4.80
C GLU A 390 -17.12 8.67 -5.42
N LEU A 391 -17.23 7.38 -5.11
CA LEU A 391 -16.39 6.34 -5.66
C LEU A 391 -16.91 5.95 -7.05
N LEU A 392 -16.16 6.33 -8.07
CA LEU A 392 -16.45 5.97 -9.47
C LEU A 392 -16.11 4.49 -9.71
N ARG A 393 -14.95 4.05 -9.24
CA ARG A 393 -14.50 2.66 -9.32
C ARG A 393 -13.49 2.31 -8.23
N LEU A 394 -13.69 1.16 -7.59
CA LEU A 394 -12.69 0.45 -6.78
C LEU A 394 -12.46 -0.91 -7.43
N TYR A 395 -11.22 -1.20 -7.82
CA TYR A 395 -10.89 -2.32 -8.69
C TYR A 395 -9.64 -3.05 -8.22
N TYR A 396 -9.68 -4.38 -8.29
CA TYR A 396 -8.53 -5.24 -8.05
C TYR A 396 -8.59 -6.47 -8.97
N ASP A 397 -7.86 -6.38 -10.09
CA ASP A 397 -7.83 -7.40 -11.15
C ASP A 397 -9.23 -7.92 -11.51
N ASP A 398 -9.35 -9.16 -11.98
CA ASP A 398 -10.64 -9.79 -12.26
C ASP A 398 -11.38 -10.23 -10.97
N TYR A 399 -10.82 -9.99 -9.78
CA TYR A 399 -11.35 -10.49 -8.51
C TYR A 399 -12.39 -9.57 -7.89
N PHE A 400 -12.24 -8.25 -8.05
CA PHE A 400 -13.12 -7.26 -7.44
C PHE A 400 -13.32 -6.03 -8.35
N ASP A 401 -14.57 -5.67 -8.65
CA ASP A 401 -14.91 -4.44 -9.38
C ASP A 401 -16.20 -3.84 -8.82
N MET A 402 -16.06 -2.79 -8.01
CA MET A 402 -17.17 -2.04 -7.44
C MET A 402 -17.21 -0.64 -8.04
N ARG A 403 -18.40 -0.21 -8.47
CA ARG A 403 -18.59 1.07 -9.17
C ARG A 403 -19.71 1.88 -8.57
N ASN A 404 -19.65 3.19 -8.79
CA ASN A 404 -20.71 4.16 -8.50
C ASN A 404 -21.26 4.05 -7.07
N GLN A 405 -20.37 4.17 -6.07
CA GLN A 405 -20.75 4.16 -4.66
C GLN A 405 -20.58 5.56 -4.06
N ASN A 406 -21.48 5.93 -3.14
CA ASN A 406 -21.32 7.12 -2.33
C ASN A 406 -21.05 6.69 -0.89
N VAL A 407 -19.87 7.02 -0.39
CA VAL A 407 -19.40 6.53 0.91
C VAL A 407 -18.75 7.64 1.72
N LYS A 408 -18.99 7.58 3.03
CA LYS A 408 -18.38 8.49 4.00
C LYS A 408 -17.21 7.81 4.69
N PHE A 409 -16.07 8.48 4.78
CA PHE A 409 -14.91 8.04 5.56
C PHE A 409 -14.72 8.97 6.75
N ASN A 410 -14.67 8.42 7.95
CA ASN A 410 -14.37 9.16 9.17
C ASN A 410 -12.90 8.93 9.51
N LEU A 411 -12.12 10.01 9.55
CA LEU A 411 -10.70 10.02 9.88
C LEU A 411 -10.49 10.42 11.34
N ASP A 412 -9.66 9.68 12.05
CA ASP A 412 -9.07 10.07 13.34
C ASP A 412 -7.55 9.91 13.24
N TYR A 413 -6.80 10.93 13.64
CA TYR A 413 -5.33 10.91 13.68
C TYR A 413 -4.78 11.55 14.96
N LYS A 414 -5.51 11.44 16.09
CA LYS A 414 -5.06 11.94 17.39
C LYS A 414 -3.77 11.28 17.87
N GLU A 415 -3.77 9.96 17.85
CA GLU A 415 -2.64 9.09 18.23
C GLU A 415 -2.09 8.31 17.03
N ALA A 416 -2.99 7.80 16.19
CA ALA A 416 -2.69 7.02 15.01
C ALA A 416 -3.71 7.29 13.91
N VAL A 417 -3.31 7.14 12.66
CA VAL A 417 -4.21 7.32 11.51
C VAL A 417 -5.17 6.12 11.42
N LYS A 418 -6.44 6.39 11.71
CA LYS A 418 -7.56 5.44 11.66
C LYS A 418 -8.63 5.96 10.71
N LEU A 419 -9.17 5.08 9.86
CA LEU A 419 -10.31 5.38 9.00
C LEU A 419 -11.45 4.42 9.33
N TYR A 420 -12.64 4.96 9.55
CA TYR A 420 -13.88 4.20 9.70
C TYR A 420 -14.82 4.50 8.54
N ILE A 421 -15.38 3.46 7.92
CA ILE A 421 -16.33 3.57 6.81
C ILE A 421 -17.67 2.98 7.28
N PRO A 422 -18.63 3.81 7.73
CA PRO A 422 -19.86 3.32 8.34
C PRO A 422 -20.67 2.41 7.41
N ALA A 423 -20.76 2.76 6.13
CA ALA A 423 -21.53 2.01 5.14
C ALA A 423 -21.03 0.57 4.95
N TRP A 424 -19.75 0.32 5.27
CA TRP A 424 -19.09 -0.97 5.11
C TRP A 424 -18.74 -1.62 6.45
N ASN A 425 -19.12 -0.97 7.56
CA ASN A 425 -18.63 -1.27 8.90
C ASN A 425 -17.12 -1.60 8.93
N ALA A 426 -16.34 -0.82 8.17
CA ALA A 426 -14.92 -1.08 7.94
C ALA A 426 -14.06 -0.23 8.87
N ASN A 427 -13.14 -0.86 9.60
CA ASN A 427 -12.17 -0.19 10.46
C ASN A 427 -10.76 -0.42 9.89
N LEU A 428 -10.09 0.66 9.52
CA LEU A 428 -8.73 0.65 8.98
C LEU A 428 -7.81 1.38 9.96
N ASN A 429 -6.68 0.78 10.29
CA ASN A 429 -5.62 1.36 11.12
C ASN A 429 -4.30 1.32 10.37
N PHE A 430 -3.59 2.45 10.30
CA PHE A 430 -2.34 2.63 9.56
C PHE A 430 -1.09 2.74 10.47
N SER A 431 -1.19 2.40 11.76
CA SER A 431 -0.09 2.58 12.74
C SER A 431 1.17 1.77 12.42
N GLU A 432 1.00 0.52 12.01
CA GLU A 432 2.09 -0.43 11.71
C GLU A 432 1.84 -1.14 10.37
N GLY A 433 1.58 -0.37 9.33
CA GLY A 433 1.01 -0.89 8.07
C GLY A 433 -0.51 -0.88 8.12
N LEU A 434 -1.17 -1.62 7.22
CA LEU A 434 -2.63 -1.70 7.18
C LEU A 434 -3.13 -2.86 8.04
N GLU A 435 -3.95 -2.53 9.03
CA GLU A 435 -4.84 -3.46 9.70
C GLU A 435 -6.29 -3.08 9.37
N LEU A 436 -7.02 -4.01 8.73
CA LEU A 436 -8.39 -3.82 8.25
C LEU A 436 -9.30 -4.84 8.92
N THR A 437 -10.39 -4.38 9.51
CA THR A 437 -11.50 -5.22 9.95
C THR A 437 -12.75 -4.84 9.17
N LEU A 438 -13.34 -5.81 8.49
CA LEU A 438 -14.64 -5.72 7.85
C LEU A 438 -15.62 -6.62 8.59
N GLU A 439 -16.82 -6.13 8.85
CA GLU A 439 -17.91 -6.93 9.40
C GLU A 439 -19.10 -6.89 8.43
N ASN A 440 -19.78 -8.02 8.25
CA ASN A 440 -20.89 -8.20 7.32
C ASN A 440 -20.50 -7.84 5.87
N LEU A 441 -19.80 -8.76 5.21
CA LEU A 441 -19.28 -8.56 3.85
C LEU A 441 -20.32 -8.83 2.76
N GLN A 442 -21.59 -9.06 3.10
CA GLN A 442 -22.67 -9.33 2.15
C GLN A 442 -22.74 -8.27 1.04
N ILE A 443 -22.48 -7.00 1.39
CA ILE A 443 -22.46 -5.86 0.44
C ILE A 443 -21.39 -6.01 -0.66
N PHE A 444 -20.32 -6.76 -0.41
CA PHE A 444 -19.21 -6.94 -1.35
C PHE A 444 -19.42 -8.15 -2.27
N MET A 445 -20.31 -9.07 -1.92
CA MET A 445 -20.52 -10.33 -2.64
C MET A 445 -20.88 -10.14 -4.12
N PRO A 446 -21.72 -9.17 -4.52
CA PRO A 446 -22.01 -8.92 -5.94
C PRO A 446 -20.80 -8.46 -6.76
N TYR A 447 -19.78 -7.92 -6.09
CA TYR A 447 -18.58 -7.35 -6.73
C TYR A 447 -17.40 -8.33 -6.72
N LEU A 448 -17.49 -9.43 -5.95
CA LEU A 448 -16.47 -10.47 -5.84
C LEU A 448 -16.72 -11.59 -6.86
N SER A 449 -15.93 -11.66 -7.92
CA SER A 449 -16.08 -12.71 -8.95
C SER A 449 -15.87 -14.12 -8.38
N VAL A 450 -14.95 -14.24 -7.42
CA VAL A 450 -14.61 -15.48 -6.71
C VAL A 450 -15.77 -15.97 -5.84
N ALA A 451 -16.63 -15.06 -5.35
CA ALA A 451 -17.75 -15.47 -4.51
C ALA A 451 -18.70 -16.40 -5.27
N LYS A 452 -18.99 -16.07 -6.55
CA LYS A 452 -19.82 -16.90 -7.41
C LYS A 452 -19.17 -18.25 -7.74
N SER A 453 -17.86 -18.29 -8.00
CA SER A 453 -17.18 -19.54 -8.38
C SER A 453 -17.10 -20.53 -7.22
N LEU A 454 -16.83 -20.03 -6.01
CA LEU A 454 -16.77 -20.84 -4.79
C LEU A 454 -18.15 -21.10 -4.16
N GLY A 455 -19.21 -20.46 -4.66
CA GLY A 455 -20.53 -20.49 -4.02
C GLY A 455 -20.55 -19.79 -2.66
N LEU A 456 -19.64 -18.85 -2.41
CA LEU A 456 -19.59 -18.04 -1.19
C LEU A 456 -20.79 -17.09 -1.15
N ARG A 457 -21.53 -17.12 -0.05
CA ARG A 457 -22.76 -16.36 0.16
C ARG A 457 -22.54 -15.13 1.03
N ASP A 458 -21.76 -15.27 2.09
CA ASP A 458 -21.45 -14.19 3.02
C ASP A 458 -20.19 -14.51 3.84
N ILE A 459 -19.57 -13.47 4.40
CA ILE A 459 -18.53 -13.56 5.43
C ILE A 459 -18.95 -12.64 6.58
N ARG A 460 -19.09 -13.20 7.79
CA ARG A 460 -19.48 -12.41 8.97
C ARG A 460 -18.41 -11.40 9.35
N ARG A 461 -17.14 -11.81 9.36
CA ARG A 461 -16.02 -10.91 9.67
C ARG A 461 -14.77 -11.32 8.89
N LEU A 462 -14.05 -10.31 8.41
CA LEU A 462 -12.73 -10.44 7.79
C LEU A 462 -11.77 -9.52 8.52
N HIS A 463 -10.66 -10.08 9.00
CA HIS A 463 -9.53 -9.33 9.55
C HIS A 463 -8.33 -9.50 8.61
N TYR A 464 -7.74 -8.40 8.16
CA TYR A 464 -6.56 -8.37 7.29
C TYR A 464 -5.47 -7.57 8.00
N LYS A 465 -4.22 -8.05 7.93
CA LYS A 465 -3.06 -7.32 8.46
C LYS A 465 -1.86 -7.45 7.53
N SER A 466 -1.24 -6.33 7.17
CA SER A 466 -0.01 -6.29 6.37
C SER A 466 0.82 -5.05 6.62
N ARG A 467 2.15 -5.20 6.56
CA ARG A 467 3.12 -4.08 6.63
C ARG A 467 3.54 -3.53 5.27
N ASN A 468 3.50 -4.36 4.23
CA ASN A 468 4.06 -4.05 2.90
C ASN A 468 3.14 -4.45 1.73
N PHE A 469 1.91 -4.90 2.02
CA PHE A 469 0.91 -5.43 1.09
C PHE A 469 1.28 -6.74 0.36
N ASN A 470 2.56 -7.16 0.41
CA ASN A 470 3.03 -8.42 -0.17
C ASN A 470 2.90 -9.59 0.82
N ASP A 471 3.33 -9.36 2.07
CA ASP A 471 3.22 -10.30 3.18
C ASP A 471 2.03 -9.90 4.03
N PHE A 472 1.05 -10.80 4.17
CA PHE A 472 -0.19 -10.49 4.85
C PHE A 472 -0.80 -11.72 5.52
N ASN A 473 -1.58 -11.46 6.55
CA ASN A 473 -2.45 -12.46 7.18
C ASN A 473 -3.90 -12.01 7.00
N VAL A 474 -4.78 -12.96 6.71
CA VAL A 474 -6.23 -12.78 6.64
C VAL A 474 -6.91 -13.85 7.47
N SER A 475 -7.70 -13.42 8.45
CA SER A 475 -8.61 -14.28 9.19
C SER A 475 -10.03 -14.01 8.72
N ILE A 476 -10.72 -15.07 8.30
CA ILE A 476 -12.12 -15.06 7.87
C ILE A 476 -12.91 -15.84 8.93
N ASP A 477 -13.85 -15.18 9.58
CA ASP A 477 -14.73 -15.80 10.56
C ASP A 477 -16.13 -16.03 9.97
N GLU A 478 -16.61 -17.26 10.07
CA GLU A 478 -17.96 -17.68 9.64
C GLU A 478 -18.27 -17.29 8.18
N ALA A 479 -17.43 -17.75 7.26
CA ALA A 479 -17.77 -17.75 5.84
C ALA A 479 -18.87 -18.77 5.58
N SER A 480 -19.93 -18.37 4.88
CA SER A 480 -21.03 -19.25 4.47
C SER A 480 -21.00 -19.49 2.96
N PHE A 481 -21.29 -20.71 2.54
CA PHE A 481 -21.22 -21.11 1.13
C PHE A 481 -22.29 -22.13 0.77
N GLU A 482 -22.48 -22.36 -0.53
CA GLU A 482 -23.39 -23.34 -1.09
C GLU A 482 -23.06 -24.77 -0.63
N LYS A 483 -24.08 -25.59 -0.50
CA LYS A 483 -23.95 -27.01 -0.14
C LYS A 483 -23.35 -27.80 -1.31
N ARG A 484 -22.02 -27.82 -1.40
CA ARG A 484 -21.26 -28.62 -2.37
C ARG A 484 -20.56 -29.83 -1.75
N PHE A 485 -20.43 -29.84 -0.43
CA PHE A 485 -19.78 -30.93 0.31
C PHE A 485 -20.64 -31.42 1.49
N LEU A 486 -20.43 -32.67 1.87
CA LEU A 486 -20.91 -33.26 3.12
C LEU A 486 -19.71 -33.60 4.02
N ILE A 487 -19.84 -33.35 5.31
CA ILE A 487 -18.91 -33.79 6.35
C ILE A 487 -19.26 -35.24 6.72
N ASN A 488 -18.27 -36.13 6.67
CA ASN A 488 -18.42 -37.56 6.96
C ASN A 488 -19.60 -38.20 6.17
N ALA A 489 -19.82 -37.76 4.93
CA ALA A 489 -20.93 -38.19 4.07
C ALA A 489 -22.35 -37.99 4.64
N LYS A 490 -22.53 -37.14 5.68
CA LYS A 490 -23.83 -36.95 6.37
C LYS A 490 -24.25 -35.49 6.42
N GLU A 491 -23.47 -34.67 7.10
CA GLU A 491 -23.87 -33.30 7.43
C GLU A 491 -23.46 -32.31 6.33
N PRO A 492 -24.31 -31.37 5.92
CA PRO A 492 -23.94 -30.33 4.97
C PRO A 492 -22.75 -29.48 5.47
N TYR A 493 -21.69 -29.38 4.68
CA TYR A 493 -20.63 -28.39 4.92
C TYR A 493 -21.04 -27.09 4.23
N ILE A 494 -21.51 -26.12 5.02
CA ILE A 494 -22.11 -24.85 4.54
C ILE A 494 -21.47 -23.61 5.17
N SER A 495 -20.60 -23.80 6.16
CA SER A 495 -19.89 -22.70 6.81
C SER A 495 -18.58 -23.15 7.44
N ASP A 496 -17.57 -22.29 7.42
CA ASP A 496 -16.32 -22.47 8.16
C ASP A 496 -15.61 -21.12 8.35
N SER A 497 -14.54 -21.12 9.13
CA SER A 497 -13.61 -20.01 9.26
C SER A 497 -12.27 -20.40 8.65
N PHE A 498 -11.53 -19.43 8.12
CA PHE A 498 -10.27 -19.67 7.42
C PHE A 498 -9.17 -18.73 7.91
N GLU A 499 -7.95 -19.25 8.01
CA GLU A 499 -6.74 -18.47 8.17
C GLU A 499 -5.94 -18.55 6.88
N ILE A 500 -5.56 -17.39 6.34
CA ILE A 500 -4.81 -17.27 5.10
C ILE A 500 -3.56 -16.45 5.38
N GLN A 501 -2.40 -16.93 4.91
CA GLN A 501 -1.13 -16.24 5.05
C GLN A 501 -0.40 -16.18 3.71
N SER A 502 0.06 -14.99 3.33
CA SER A 502 1.01 -14.75 2.24
C SER A 502 2.38 -14.44 2.82
N LEU A 503 3.40 -15.21 2.44
CA LEU A 503 4.79 -14.93 2.79
C LEU A 503 5.68 -15.09 1.54
N GLY A 504 6.32 -14.01 1.11
CA GLY A 504 7.16 -14.02 -0.09
C GLY A 504 6.40 -14.39 -1.37
N GLY A 505 5.09 -14.14 -1.41
CA GLY A 505 4.19 -14.51 -2.53
C GLY A 505 3.66 -15.95 -2.49
N ASN A 506 4.05 -16.76 -1.50
CA ASN A 506 3.46 -18.07 -1.26
C ASN A 506 2.24 -17.94 -0.35
N LEU A 507 1.10 -18.44 -0.79
CA LEU A 507 -0.16 -18.40 -0.04
C LEU A 507 -0.41 -19.75 0.64
N THR A 508 -0.76 -19.71 1.91
CA THR A 508 -1.27 -20.87 2.66
C THR A 508 -2.65 -20.55 3.19
N LEU A 509 -3.53 -21.55 3.22
CA LEU A 509 -4.90 -21.45 3.70
C LEU A 509 -5.22 -22.66 4.55
N HIS A 510 -5.83 -22.45 5.72
CA HIS A 510 -6.30 -23.51 6.60
C HIS A 510 -7.70 -23.18 7.11
N SER A 511 -8.63 -24.11 6.97
CA SER A 511 -9.94 -24.04 7.64
C SER A 511 -9.80 -24.31 9.14
N LYS A 512 -10.52 -23.60 10.01
CA LYS A 512 -10.52 -23.85 11.47
C LYS A 512 -11.08 -25.24 11.81
N SER A 513 -11.96 -25.80 10.99
CA SER A 513 -12.45 -27.19 11.13
C SER A 513 -11.40 -28.26 10.81
N ASN A 514 -10.25 -27.89 10.23
CA ASN A 514 -9.24 -28.80 9.66
C ASN A 514 -9.76 -29.72 8.54
N LEU A 515 -10.85 -29.35 7.86
CA LEU A 515 -11.40 -30.10 6.72
C LEU A 515 -10.74 -29.72 5.39
N ILE A 516 -10.22 -28.50 5.27
CA ILE A 516 -9.59 -27.96 4.06
C ILE A 516 -8.27 -27.28 4.41
N SER A 517 -7.23 -27.55 3.63
CA SER A 517 -6.04 -26.70 3.59
C SER A 517 -5.51 -26.57 2.17
N ALA A 518 -4.86 -25.46 1.86
CA ALA A 518 -4.28 -25.23 0.54
C ALA A 518 -2.95 -24.48 0.64
N THR A 519 -2.08 -24.76 -0.33
CA THR A 519 -0.82 -24.04 -0.53
C THR A 519 -0.72 -23.65 -1.99
N PHE A 520 -0.58 -22.35 -2.28
CA PHE A 520 -0.40 -21.83 -3.62
C PHE A 520 0.96 -21.16 -3.74
N THR A 521 1.74 -21.64 -4.69
CA THR A 521 3.03 -21.06 -5.11
C THR A 521 2.96 -20.74 -6.60
N SER A 522 3.97 -20.04 -7.13
CA SER A 522 4.07 -19.80 -8.57
C SER A 522 4.18 -21.08 -9.41
N ALA A 523 4.70 -22.17 -8.83
CA ALA A 523 4.93 -23.44 -9.54
C ALA A 523 3.87 -24.51 -9.28
N LEU A 524 3.17 -24.46 -8.14
CA LEU A 524 2.29 -25.53 -7.67
C LEU A 524 1.09 -24.97 -6.88
N LYS A 525 -0.09 -25.53 -7.16
CA LYS A 525 -1.32 -25.36 -6.38
C LYS A 525 -1.65 -26.68 -5.69
N GLU A 526 -1.57 -26.74 -4.37
CA GLU A 526 -1.83 -27.94 -3.59
C GLU A 526 -3.07 -27.74 -2.71
N LEU A 527 -3.96 -28.73 -2.73
CA LEU A 527 -5.25 -28.73 -2.02
C LEU A 527 -5.34 -30.02 -1.21
N HIS A 528 -5.72 -29.92 0.06
CA HIS A 528 -5.99 -31.08 0.90
C HIS A 528 -7.40 -31.01 1.48
N PHE A 529 -8.09 -32.15 1.41
CA PHE A 529 -9.43 -32.34 1.93
C PHE A 529 -9.43 -33.49 2.94
N LYS A 530 -10.17 -33.34 4.03
CA LYS A 530 -10.32 -34.36 5.05
C LYS A 530 -11.78 -34.55 5.41
N ASN A 531 -12.26 -35.80 5.47
CA ASN A 531 -13.63 -36.13 5.89
C ASN A 531 -14.72 -35.44 5.06
N LEU A 532 -14.44 -35.07 3.81
CA LEU A 532 -15.36 -34.35 2.92
C LEU A 532 -15.80 -35.21 1.75
N THR A 533 -17.10 -35.20 1.47
CA THR A 533 -17.71 -35.86 0.32
C THR A 533 -18.25 -34.80 -0.63
N TYR A 534 -17.70 -34.74 -1.85
CA TYR A 534 -18.13 -33.80 -2.88
C TYR A 534 -19.43 -34.26 -3.55
N LEU A 535 -20.37 -33.34 -3.74
CA LEU A 535 -21.61 -33.56 -4.47
C LEU A 535 -21.43 -33.10 -5.91
N TYR A 536 -21.43 -34.05 -6.85
CA TYR A 536 -21.24 -33.77 -8.28
C TYR A 536 -22.54 -33.98 -9.06
N GLU A 537 -22.92 -32.97 -9.85
CA GLU A 537 -24.04 -32.98 -10.79
C GLU A 537 -23.58 -32.49 -12.17
N LYS A 538 -23.97 -33.22 -13.23
CA LYS A 538 -23.58 -32.98 -14.61
C LYS A 538 -24.32 -31.75 -15.14
N GLY A 539 -23.55 -30.73 -15.52
CA GLY A 539 -24.06 -29.49 -16.11
C GLY A 539 -23.76 -28.23 -15.31
N GLU A 540 -23.50 -28.34 -13.99
CA GLU A 540 -23.04 -27.20 -13.19
C GLU A 540 -21.56 -26.84 -13.44
N SER A 541 -20.73 -27.85 -13.77
CA SER A 541 -19.26 -27.72 -13.80
C SER A 541 -18.63 -27.64 -15.21
N GLU A 542 -19.39 -27.86 -16.29
CA GLU A 542 -18.82 -28.00 -17.65
C GLU A 542 -18.46 -26.67 -18.33
N LYS A 543 -18.81 -25.51 -17.75
CA LYS A 543 -18.54 -24.20 -18.37
C LYS A 543 -17.22 -23.53 -17.99
N SER A 544 -16.46 -24.03 -17.00
CA SER A 544 -15.33 -23.27 -16.42
C SER A 544 -13.99 -23.99 -16.31
N PHE A 545 -13.89 -25.31 -16.53
CA PHE A 545 -12.63 -26.04 -16.36
C PHE A 545 -12.37 -27.03 -17.50
N ALA A 546 -11.67 -26.57 -18.53
CA ALA A 546 -11.20 -27.42 -19.62
C ALA A 546 -9.87 -28.08 -19.24
N LEU A 547 -9.89 -29.41 -19.05
CA LEU A 547 -8.70 -30.19 -18.70
C LEU A 547 -7.58 -30.03 -19.74
N GLU A 548 -7.94 -29.98 -21.02
CA GLU A 548 -6.99 -29.97 -22.14
C GLU A 548 -6.20 -28.65 -22.27
N THR A 549 -6.77 -27.54 -21.82
CA THR A 549 -6.16 -26.21 -21.95
C THR A 549 -5.68 -25.64 -20.62
N ASN A 550 -5.67 -26.45 -19.55
CA ASN A 550 -5.29 -25.98 -18.22
C ASN A 550 -3.76 -25.77 -18.13
N PRO A 551 -3.27 -24.55 -17.83
CA PRO A 551 -1.84 -24.29 -17.72
C PRO A 551 -1.25 -24.61 -16.33
N TYR A 552 -2.09 -24.94 -15.35
CA TYR A 552 -1.70 -25.06 -13.94
C TYR A 552 -1.22 -26.46 -13.55
N HIS A 553 -0.27 -26.50 -12.62
CA HIS A 553 0.09 -27.72 -11.88
C HIS A 553 -0.71 -27.75 -10.58
N ILE A 554 -1.64 -28.69 -10.47
CA ILE A 554 -2.53 -28.84 -9.31
C ILE A 554 -2.27 -30.22 -8.67
N LYS A 555 -2.15 -30.25 -7.35
CA LYS A 555 -2.16 -31.48 -6.54
C LYS A 555 -3.33 -31.47 -5.58
N ILE A 556 -3.98 -32.61 -5.42
CA ILE A 556 -5.10 -32.82 -4.51
C ILE A 556 -4.75 -34.01 -3.63
N GLY A 557 -4.75 -33.82 -2.31
CA GLY A 557 -4.69 -34.88 -1.31
C GLY A 557 -6.01 -35.01 -0.57
N GLY A 558 -6.44 -36.23 -0.31
CA GLY A 558 -7.69 -36.54 0.36
C GLY A 558 -7.49 -37.60 1.43
N ALA A 559 -8.02 -37.36 2.62
CA ALA A 559 -8.11 -38.35 3.69
C ALA A 559 -9.58 -38.56 4.09
N ASN A 560 -10.10 -39.77 3.97
CA ASN A 560 -11.52 -40.10 4.15
C ASN A 560 -12.43 -39.18 3.31
N VAL A 561 -12.19 -39.16 2.00
CA VAL A 561 -12.93 -38.32 1.06
C VAL A 561 -13.88 -39.15 0.20
N GLY A 562 -14.87 -38.51 -0.40
CA GLY A 562 -15.77 -39.20 -1.32
C GLY A 562 -16.33 -38.30 -2.41
N ILE A 563 -16.97 -38.91 -3.39
CA ILE A 563 -17.66 -38.25 -4.49
C ILE A 563 -19.02 -38.93 -4.66
N ILE A 564 -20.10 -38.15 -4.58
CA ILE A 564 -21.45 -38.59 -4.90
C ILE A 564 -21.78 -38.07 -6.30
N LEU A 565 -22.00 -38.98 -7.24
CA LEU A 565 -22.45 -38.68 -8.61
C LEU A 565 -23.98 -38.67 -8.59
N LEU A 566 -24.58 -37.50 -8.45
CA LEU A 566 -26.02 -37.32 -8.24
C LEU A 566 -26.84 -37.87 -9.41
N ASP A 567 -26.43 -37.60 -10.65
CA ASP A 567 -27.15 -38.04 -11.86
C ASP A 567 -27.15 -39.57 -12.05
N MET A 568 -26.14 -40.23 -11.50
CA MET A 568 -25.95 -41.67 -11.67
C MET A 568 -26.38 -42.47 -10.44
N ASN A 569 -26.69 -41.78 -9.33
CA ASN A 569 -26.89 -42.36 -8.01
C ASN A 569 -25.74 -43.32 -7.64
N LYS A 570 -24.51 -42.83 -7.71
CA LYS A 570 -23.28 -43.59 -7.38
C LYS A 570 -22.44 -42.86 -6.34
N THR A 571 -21.71 -43.61 -5.53
CA THR A 571 -20.84 -43.04 -4.49
C THR A 571 -19.47 -43.69 -4.49
N LEU A 572 -18.45 -42.88 -4.70
CA LEU A 572 -17.06 -43.28 -4.53
C LEU A 572 -16.59 -42.83 -3.15
N SER A 573 -16.01 -43.74 -2.38
CA SER A 573 -15.48 -43.46 -1.05
C SER A 573 -14.04 -43.94 -0.96
N PHE A 574 -13.17 -43.08 -0.45
CA PHE A 574 -11.73 -43.31 -0.41
C PHE A 574 -11.17 -42.96 0.98
N GLU A 575 -10.40 -43.86 1.56
CA GLU A 575 -9.60 -43.57 2.76
C GLU A 575 -8.44 -42.63 2.42
N ARG A 576 -7.84 -42.82 1.24
CA ARG A 576 -6.82 -41.93 0.68
C ARG A 576 -7.10 -41.65 -0.79
N LEU A 577 -6.91 -40.40 -1.21
CA LEU A 577 -6.95 -39.97 -2.60
C LEU A 577 -5.77 -39.03 -2.84
N GLU A 578 -4.98 -39.29 -3.87
CA GLU A 578 -3.92 -38.41 -4.33
C GLU A 578 -4.14 -38.18 -5.82
N ALA A 579 -4.31 -36.94 -6.24
CA ALA A 579 -4.46 -36.60 -7.66
C ALA A 579 -3.51 -35.46 -8.04
N SER A 580 -2.99 -35.51 -9.25
CA SER A 580 -2.16 -34.47 -9.83
C SER A 580 -2.62 -34.16 -11.24
N LEU A 581 -2.89 -32.89 -11.51
CA LEU A 581 -3.08 -32.36 -12.84
C LEU A 581 -1.84 -31.55 -13.22
N ASN A 582 -1.17 -31.95 -14.30
CA ASN A 582 -0.07 -31.19 -14.88
C ASN A 582 -0.33 -31.02 -16.38
N LYS A 583 -0.62 -29.78 -16.80
CA LYS A 583 -1.14 -29.48 -18.13
C LYS A 583 -2.43 -30.27 -18.40
N ALA A 584 -2.46 -31.06 -19.47
CA ALA A 584 -3.59 -31.90 -19.84
C ALA A 584 -3.53 -33.33 -19.25
N VAL A 585 -2.58 -33.61 -18.35
CA VAL A 585 -2.37 -34.96 -17.78
C VAL A 585 -2.86 -35.01 -16.35
N LEU A 586 -3.94 -35.77 -16.13
CA LEU A 586 -4.50 -36.08 -14.82
C LEU A 586 -4.05 -37.48 -14.41
N ASN A 587 -3.33 -37.58 -13.29
CA ASN A 587 -3.07 -38.84 -12.60
C ASN A 587 -3.81 -38.83 -11.28
N ALA A 588 -4.43 -39.93 -10.89
CA ALA A 588 -4.98 -40.11 -9.55
C ALA A 588 -4.70 -41.53 -9.04
N SER A 589 -4.44 -41.64 -7.76
CA SER A 589 -4.40 -42.89 -7.00
C SER A 589 -5.34 -42.77 -5.81
N ALA A 590 -6.08 -43.84 -5.52
CA ALA A 590 -6.98 -43.88 -4.38
C ALA A 590 -6.98 -45.26 -3.73
N SER A 591 -7.26 -45.30 -2.43
CA SER A 591 -7.40 -46.55 -1.69
C SER A 591 -8.60 -46.56 -0.77
N SER A 592 -9.19 -47.75 -0.60
CA SER A 592 -10.25 -48.01 0.39
C SER A 592 -10.06 -49.44 0.93
N GLY A 593 -9.54 -49.59 2.15
CA GLY A 593 -9.15 -50.90 2.66
C GLY A 593 -8.06 -51.54 1.78
N LYS A 594 -8.33 -52.72 1.22
CA LYS A 594 -7.40 -53.40 0.28
C LYS A 594 -7.49 -52.87 -1.15
N THR A 595 -8.58 -52.18 -1.49
CA THR A 595 -8.84 -51.69 -2.83
C THR A 595 -7.83 -50.62 -3.22
N GLN A 596 -7.20 -50.79 -4.38
CA GLN A 596 -6.26 -49.82 -4.96
C GLN A 596 -6.76 -49.39 -6.33
N ILE A 597 -6.87 -48.08 -6.55
CA ILE A 597 -7.37 -47.50 -7.79
C ILE A 597 -6.28 -46.59 -8.34
N SER A 598 -5.94 -46.75 -9.60
CA SER A 598 -5.12 -45.82 -10.37
C SER A 598 -5.88 -45.35 -11.60
N PHE A 599 -5.80 -44.06 -11.85
CA PHE A 599 -6.47 -43.40 -12.95
C PHE A 599 -5.49 -42.48 -13.66
N HIS A 600 -5.49 -42.53 -14.98
CA HIS A 600 -4.69 -41.68 -15.85
C HIS A 600 -5.56 -41.19 -16.99
N LYS A 601 -5.59 -39.88 -17.22
CA LYS A 601 -6.24 -39.26 -18.38
C LYS A 601 -5.31 -38.22 -18.98
N SER A 602 -5.08 -38.34 -20.28
CA SER A 602 -4.35 -37.41 -21.14
C SER A 602 -5.09 -37.29 -22.49
N PRO A 603 -4.72 -36.36 -23.39
CA PRO A 603 -5.35 -36.25 -24.70
C PRO A 603 -5.27 -37.53 -25.57
N GLU A 604 -4.28 -38.39 -25.31
CA GLU A 604 -4.03 -39.58 -26.12
C GLU A 604 -4.35 -40.89 -25.40
N ARG A 605 -4.50 -40.86 -24.06
CA ARG A 605 -4.63 -42.06 -23.24
C ARG A 605 -5.57 -41.85 -22.06
N LEU A 606 -6.51 -42.78 -21.92
CA LEU A 606 -7.28 -43.07 -20.73
C LEU A 606 -6.82 -44.42 -20.16
N SER A 607 -6.62 -44.49 -18.85
CA SER A 607 -6.38 -45.75 -18.13
C SER A 607 -7.05 -45.69 -16.75
N LEU A 608 -7.83 -46.71 -16.42
CA LEU A 608 -8.41 -46.92 -15.09
C LEU A 608 -8.09 -48.36 -14.69
N ILE A 609 -7.41 -48.53 -13.56
CA ILE A 609 -7.11 -49.83 -12.98
C ILE A 609 -7.60 -49.80 -11.54
N ALA A 610 -8.49 -50.72 -11.17
CA ALA A 610 -8.92 -50.93 -9.80
C ALA A 610 -8.66 -52.40 -9.44
N ASN A 611 -7.78 -52.62 -8.47
CA ASN A 611 -7.41 -53.95 -8.00
C ASN A 611 -7.93 -54.18 -6.59
N ASP A 612 -8.22 -55.45 -6.29
CA ASP A 612 -8.63 -55.90 -4.97
C ASP A 612 -9.84 -55.13 -4.41
N MET A 613 -10.81 -54.82 -5.28
CA MET A 613 -12.07 -54.20 -4.86
C MET A 613 -12.83 -55.17 -3.95
N SER A 614 -13.28 -54.68 -2.79
CA SER A 614 -14.18 -55.42 -1.92
C SER A 614 -15.63 -55.36 -2.41
N ASP A 615 -16.45 -56.31 -1.94
CA ASP A 615 -17.90 -56.25 -2.11
C ASP A 615 -18.50 -54.99 -1.48
N GLU A 616 -17.99 -54.55 -0.32
CA GLU A 616 -18.39 -53.29 0.32
C GLU A 616 -18.14 -52.07 -0.58
N PHE A 617 -16.96 -51.99 -1.21
CA PHE A 617 -16.62 -50.90 -2.12
C PHE A 617 -17.56 -50.87 -3.34
N LEU A 618 -17.78 -52.01 -3.99
CA LEU A 618 -18.68 -52.11 -5.13
C LEU A 618 -20.14 -51.85 -4.76
N ASN A 619 -20.60 -52.34 -3.60
CA ASN A 619 -21.96 -52.11 -3.14
C ASN A 619 -22.20 -50.62 -2.83
N THR A 620 -21.20 -49.94 -2.24
CA THR A 620 -21.20 -48.49 -2.01
C THR A 620 -21.21 -47.73 -3.32
N PHE A 621 -20.35 -48.10 -4.28
CA PHE A 621 -20.37 -47.52 -5.62
C PHE A 621 -21.72 -47.67 -6.28
N LEU A 622 -22.30 -48.87 -6.27
CA LEU A 622 -23.56 -49.16 -6.93
C LEU A 622 -24.79 -48.63 -6.21
N GLN A 623 -24.67 -48.25 -4.94
CA GLN A 623 -25.77 -47.95 -4.02
C GLN A 623 -26.76 -49.12 -3.91
N LYS A 624 -26.23 -50.36 -3.92
CA LYS A 624 -27.00 -51.61 -3.90
C LYS A 624 -26.22 -52.71 -3.19
N ASN A 625 -26.92 -53.59 -2.48
CA ASN A 625 -26.34 -54.82 -1.92
C ASN A 625 -26.28 -55.93 -2.99
N ALA A 626 -25.53 -55.65 -4.06
CA ALA A 626 -25.45 -56.48 -5.27
C ALA A 626 -24.51 -57.69 -5.10
N PHE A 627 -23.46 -57.52 -4.32
CA PHE A 627 -22.42 -58.52 -4.10
C PHE A 627 -22.31 -58.86 -2.63
N LYS A 628 -21.86 -60.09 -2.34
CA LYS A 628 -21.50 -60.53 -1.01
C LYS A 628 -20.25 -61.39 -1.12
N GLU A 629 -19.22 -61.05 -0.35
CA GLU A 629 -17.89 -61.64 -0.44
C GLU A 629 -17.24 -61.45 -1.83
N GLY A 630 -15.99 -61.86 -1.96
CA GLY A 630 -15.27 -61.86 -3.21
C GLY A 630 -14.35 -60.66 -3.43
N VAL A 631 -13.58 -60.77 -4.50
CA VAL A 631 -12.57 -59.78 -4.91
C VAL A 631 -12.77 -59.47 -6.38
N PHE A 632 -12.74 -58.17 -6.71
CA PHE A 632 -13.02 -57.70 -8.05
C PHE A 632 -11.89 -56.84 -8.59
N ASN A 633 -11.59 -56.99 -9.88
CA ASN A 633 -10.62 -56.16 -10.58
C ASN A 633 -11.26 -55.53 -11.81
N VAL A 634 -10.90 -54.28 -12.11
CA VAL A 634 -11.25 -53.58 -13.35
C VAL A 634 -9.96 -53.09 -13.97
N LYS A 635 -9.83 -53.31 -15.28
CA LYS A 635 -8.87 -52.58 -16.11
C LYS A 635 -9.62 -52.02 -17.31
N ALA A 636 -9.48 -50.72 -17.58
CA ALA A 636 -9.99 -50.07 -18.77
C ALA A 636 -8.89 -49.18 -19.37
N GLU A 637 -8.61 -49.31 -20.67
CA GLU A 637 -7.61 -48.53 -21.40
C GLU A 637 -8.19 -48.08 -22.75
N GLY A 638 -7.86 -46.86 -23.16
CA GLY A 638 -8.41 -46.28 -24.38
C GLY A 638 -7.77 -44.96 -24.76
N SER A 639 -8.27 -44.34 -25.84
CA SER A 639 -7.84 -42.99 -26.22
C SER A 639 -8.57 -41.91 -25.42
N ASN A 640 -9.82 -42.15 -25.02
CA ASN A 640 -10.63 -41.23 -24.20
C ASN A 640 -11.83 -41.96 -23.55
N ASP A 641 -12.74 -41.22 -22.91
CA ASP A 641 -13.93 -41.72 -22.21
C ASP A 641 -15.09 -42.16 -23.14
N GLU A 642 -14.98 -41.92 -24.44
CA GLU A 642 -15.88 -42.47 -25.46
C GLU A 642 -15.31 -43.73 -26.14
N PHE A 643 -13.99 -43.91 -26.15
CA PHE A 643 -13.29 -44.99 -26.85
C PHE A 643 -12.29 -45.69 -25.93
N PHE A 644 -12.72 -46.79 -25.31
CA PHE A 644 -11.86 -47.62 -24.47
C PHE A 644 -12.29 -49.09 -24.52
N GLU A 645 -11.38 -49.98 -24.18
CA GLU A 645 -11.63 -51.39 -23.93
C GLU A 645 -11.21 -51.76 -22.51
N GLY A 646 -11.71 -52.87 -22.00
CA GLY A 646 -11.41 -53.26 -20.65
C GLY A 646 -11.85 -54.65 -20.30
N GLU A 647 -11.45 -55.05 -19.09
CA GLU A 647 -11.80 -56.30 -18.47
C GLU A 647 -12.30 -56.05 -17.04
N PHE A 648 -13.33 -56.79 -16.66
CA PHE A 648 -13.83 -56.89 -15.31
C PHE A 648 -13.64 -58.33 -14.85
N GLU A 649 -12.89 -58.53 -13.77
CA GLU A 649 -12.68 -59.84 -13.16
C GLU A 649 -13.36 -59.91 -11.81
N VAL A 650 -13.90 -61.08 -11.51
CA VAL A 650 -14.57 -61.38 -10.24
C VAL A 650 -14.09 -62.73 -9.75
N LYS A 651 -13.82 -62.85 -8.45
CA LYS A 651 -13.45 -64.11 -7.80
C LYS A 651 -14.25 -64.32 -6.53
N ASN A 652 -14.82 -65.51 -6.41
CA ASN A 652 -15.47 -66.06 -5.22
C ASN A 652 -16.49 -65.09 -4.59
N THR A 653 -17.52 -64.71 -5.36
CA THR A 653 -18.59 -63.81 -4.90
C THR A 653 -19.97 -64.42 -5.06
N TYR A 654 -20.91 -63.95 -4.25
CA TYR A 654 -22.33 -64.19 -4.46
C TYR A 654 -22.98 -62.93 -5.03
N VAL A 655 -23.57 -63.06 -6.22
CA VAL A 655 -24.34 -62.00 -6.88
C VAL A 655 -25.82 -62.14 -6.54
N ARG A 656 -26.41 -61.07 -6.00
CA ARG A 656 -27.81 -61.02 -5.56
C ARG A 656 -28.42 -59.66 -5.86
N ASN A 657 -29.75 -59.57 -5.91
CA ASN A 657 -30.47 -58.29 -6.01
C ASN A 657 -30.12 -57.42 -7.24
N LEU A 658 -29.51 -58.02 -8.27
CA LEU A 658 -29.40 -57.43 -9.60
C LEU A 658 -30.56 -57.94 -10.43
N LYS A 659 -31.35 -57.04 -11.02
CA LYS A 659 -32.56 -57.40 -11.78
C LYS A 659 -32.28 -58.41 -12.89
N GLY A 660 -31.17 -58.25 -13.63
CA GLY A 660 -30.77 -59.21 -14.66
C GLY A 660 -30.50 -60.62 -14.14
N ILE A 661 -29.85 -60.75 -12.98
CA ILE A 661 -29.63 -62.06 -12.35
C ILE A 661 -30.96 -62.62 -11.83
N ASN A 662 -31.78 -61.81 -11.17
CA ASN A 662 -33.09 -62.25 -10.67
C ASN A 662 -34.01 -62.73 -11.81
N GLN A 663 -34.00 -62.04 -12.95
CA GLN A 663 -34.78 -62.39 -14.13
C GLN A 663 -34.23 -63.62 -14.84
N LEU A 664 -32.91 -63.80 -14.89
CA LEU A 664 -32.29 -65.03 -15.38
C LEU A 664 -32.72 -66.24 -14.54
N VAL A 665 -32.66 -66.13 -13.21
CA VAL A 665 -33.11 -67.18 -12.28
C VAL A 665 -34.59 -67.48 -12.52
N SER A 666 -35.43 -66.44 -12.50
CA SER A 666 -36.87 -66.59 -12.75
C SER A 666 -37.15 -67.26 -14.09
N PHE A 667 -36.37 -66.97 -15.14
CA PHE A 667 -36.55 -67.54 -16.47
C PHE A 667 -36.20 -69.04 -16.50
N ILE A 668 -35.07 -69.43 -15.89
CA ILE A 668 -34.68 -70.84 -15.71
C ILE A 668 -35.76 -71.58 -14.89
N ASP A 669 -36.34 -70.93 -13.88
CA ASP A 669 -37.41 -71.44 -13.03
C ASP A 669 -38.78 -71.56 -13.71
N THR A 670 -38.95 -70.91 -14.85
CA THR A 670 -40.21 -70.81 -15.58
C THR A 670 -40.24 -71.71 -16.82
N VAL A 671 -39.09 -71.91 -17.47
CA VAL A 671 -39.00 -72.68 -18.72
C VAL A 671 -38.70 -74.16 -18.42
N PRO A 672 -39.60 -75.12 -18.76
CA PRO A 672 -39.41 -76.54 -18.44
C PRO A 672 -38.14 -77.16 -19.03
N SER A 673 -37.72 -76.74 -20.23
CA SER A 673 -36.50 -77.23 -20.87
C SER A 673 -35.21 -76.75 -20.20
N LEU A 674 -35.29 -75.77 -19.30
CA LEU A 674 -34.14 -75.20 -18.60
C LEU A 674 -34.03 -75.70 -17.14
N VAL A 675 -34.96 -76.54 -16.68
CA VAL A 675 -35.00 -77.09 -15.30
C VAL A 675 -33.70 -77.75 -14.88
N MET A 676 -32.99 -78.37 -15.83
CA MET A 676 -31.69 -79.00 -15.61
C MET A 676 -30.57 -78.04 -15.16
N PHE A 677 -30.71 -76.73 -15.42
CA PHE A 677 -29.77 -75.69 -15.00
C PHE A 677 -30.12 -75.11 -13.59
N ARG A 678 -31.13 -75.66 -12.89
CA ARG A 678 -31.59 -75.19 -11.56
C ARG A 678 -30.74 -75.69 -10.37
N ALA A 679 -29.72 -76.53 -10.58
CA ALA A 679 -29.00 -77.23 -9.51
C ALA A 679 -28.04 -76.30 -8.70
N PRO A 680 -27.70 -76.66 -7.43
CA PRO A 680 -28.09 -76.00 -6.18
C PRO A 680 -27.40 -74.64 -5.86
N THR A 681 -26.77 -73.99 -6.82
CA THR A 681 -26.05 -72.70 -6.65
C THR A 681 -26.96 -71.50 -6.36
N PHE A 682 -28.24 -71.59 -6.71
CA PHE A 682 -29.24 -70.54 -6.42
C PHE A 682 -29.83 -70.72 -5.02
N ASN A 683 -29.00 -70.58 -4.00
CA ASN A 683 -29.46 -70.59 -2.60
C ASN A 683 -29.86 -69.17 -2.13
N GLN A 684 -30.33 -69.04 -0.88
CA GLN A 684 -30.72 -67.74 -0.30
C GLN A 684 -29.61 -66.66 -0.32
N LYS A 685 -28.34 -67.02 -0.59
CA LYS A 685 -27.20 -66.09 -0.69
C LYS A 685 -27.04 -65.46 -2.08
N GLY A 686 -27.62 -66.02 -3.15
CA GLY A 686 -27.50 -65.53 -4.54
C GLY A 686 -26.72 -66.49 -5.45
N LEU A 687 -26.50 -66.08 -6.72
CA LEU A 687 -25.71 -66.84 -7.69
C LEU A 687 -24.22 -66.78 -7.31
N HIS A 688 -23.62 -67.92 -7.00
CA HIS A 688 -22.19 -68.00 -6.72
C HIS A 688 -21.35 -68.02 -8.00
N ILE A 689 -20.35 -67.14 -8.07
CA ILE A 689 -19.36 -67.06 -9.15
C ILE A 689 -17.99 -67.34 -8.53
N GLN A 690 -17.38 -68.47 -8.92
CA GLN A 690 -16.05 -68.87 -8.47
C GLN A 690 -14.97 -67.99 -9.09
N ASP A 691 -15.03 -67.84 -10.40
CA ASP A 691 -14.21 -66.92 -11.17
C ASP A 691 -14.98 -66.45 -12.39
N GLY A 692 -14.78 -65.19 -12.76
CA GLY A 692 -15.46 -64.62 -13.91
C GLY A 692 -14.65 -63.51 -14.53
N LYS A 693 -14.78 -63.38 -15.84
CA LYS A 693 -14.12 -62.37 -16.66
C LYS A 693 -15.07 -61.84 -17.71
N VAL A 694 -15.22 -60.52 -17.76
CA VAL A 694 -16.01 -59.81 -18.75
C VAL A 694 -15.09 -58.88 -19.53
N LEU A 695 -14.89 -59.17 -20.81
CA LEU A 695 -14.20 -58.30 -21.75
C LEU A 695 -15.22 -57.38 -22.43
N PHE A 696 -14.97 -56.08 -22.39
CA PHE A 696 -15.84 -55.08 -22.97
C PHE A 696 -15.06 -54.05 -23.79
N ASN A 697 -15.73 -53.44 -24.76
CA ASN A 697 -15.27 -52.23 -25.43
C ASN A 697 -16.38 -51.20 -25.53
N ARG A 698 -16.03 -49.94 -25.42
CA ARG A 698 -16.93 -48.80 -25.61
C ARG A 698 -16.52 -48.05 -26.86
N LYS A 699 -17.52 -47.75 -27.70
CA LYS A 699 -17.43 -46.82 -28.83
C LYS A 699 -18.62 -45.86 -28.75
N LYS A 700 -18.38 -44.66 -28.24
CA LYS A 700 -19.39 -43.65 -27.93
C LYS A 700 -20.49 -44.20 -27.01
N ASP A 701 -21.71 -44.35 -27.54
CA ASP A 701 -22.88 -44.83 -26.80
C ASP A 701 -23.00 -46.36 -26.80
N LEU A 702 -22.19 -47.07 -27.59
CA LEU A 702 -22.23 -48.52 -27.70
C LEU A 702 -21.19 -49.17 -26.78
N LEU A 703 -21.64 -49.93 -25.80
CA LEU A 703 -20.82 -50.80 -24.94
C LEU A 703 -20.97 -52.24 -25.44
N SER A 704 -19.97 -52.78 -26.11
CA SER A 704 -19.95 -54.18 -26.58
C SER A 704 -19.28 -55.07 -25.55
N PHE A 705 -19.90 -56.21 -25.24
CA PHE A 705 -19.31 -57.28 -24.44
C PHE A 705 -18.77 -58.34 -25.42
N THR A 706 -17.44 -58.39 -25.59
CA THR A 706 -16.79 -59.30 -26.54
C THR A 706 -16.68 -60.71 -25.99
N ALA A 707 -16.57 -60.84 -24.66
CA ALA A 707 -16.67 -62.10 -23.96
C ALA A 707 -17.20 -61.85 -22.54
N ILE A 708 -18.22 -62.60 -22.15
CA ILE A 708 -18.64 -62.81 -20.76
C ILE A 708 -18.32 -64.26 -20.48
N ASN A 709 -17.55 -64.54 -19.43
CA ASN A 709 -17.28 -65.89 -18.97
C ASN A 709 -17.39 -65.88 -17.44
N LEU A 710 -18.42 -66.52 -16.90
CA LEU A 710 -18.66 -66.62 -15.46
C LEU A 710 -18.75 -68.11 -15.10
N ASN A 711 -17.78 -68.61 -14.34
CA ASN A 711 -17.76 -69.97 -13.85
C ASN A 711 -18.47 -70.02 -12.48
N GLY A 712 -19.50 -70.86 -12.37
CA GLY A 712 -20.29 -71.05 -11.16
C GLY A 712 -20.21 -72.49 -10.67
N ASP A 713 -20.69 -72.80 -9.46
CA ASP A 713 -20.54 -74.18 -8.93
C ASP A 713 -21.37 -75.24 -9.70
N SER A 714 -22.31 -74.82 -10.55
CA SER A 714 -23.21 -75.73 -11.28
C SER A 714 -23.55 -75.28 -12.69
N VAL A 715 -23.43 -73.99 -13.00
CA VAL A 715 -23.70 -73.45 -14.33
C VAL A 715 -22.60 -72.44 -14.64
N ASP A 716 -21.94 -72.66 -15.77
CA ASP A 716 -21.06 -71.69 -16.40
C ASP A 716 -21.89 -70.85 -17.38
N LEU A 717 -21.60 -69.55 -17.43
CA LEU A 717 -22.30 -68.59 -18.29
C LEU A 717 -21.29 -67.94 -19.22
N PHE A 718 -21.46 -68.23 -20.51
CA PHE A 718 -20.74 -67.57 -21.59
C PHE A 718 -21.65 -66.55 -22.26
N GLY A 719 -21.09 -65.49 -22.82
CA GLY A 719 -21.93 -64.52 -23.52
C GLY A 719 -21.18 -63.49 -24.33
N LEU A 720 -21.92 -62.86 -25.23
CA LEU A 720 -21.48 -61.73 -26.04
C LEU A 720 -22.67 -60.86 -26.40
N GLY A 721 -22.42 -59.60 -26.72
CA GLY A 721 -23.48 -58.70 -27.17
C GLY A 721 -23.14 -57.24 -26.96
N SER A 722 -24.15 -56.42 -26.78
CA SER A 722 -23.96 -54.98 -26.58
C SER A 722 -25.09 -54.33 -25.79
N ALA A 723 -24.76 -53.19 -25.20
CA ALA A 723 -25.70 -52.24 -24.64
C ALA A 723 -25.54 -50.89 -25.34
N ASN A 724 -26.66 -50.25 -25.70
CA ASN A 724 -26.69 -48.87 -26.15
C ASN A 724 -27.08 -47.98 -24.98
N LEU A 725 -26.11 -47.22 -24.46
CA LEU A 725 -26.24 -46.37 -23.28
C LEU A 725 -27.23 -45.21 -23.50
N ARG A 726 -27.32 -44.70 -24.73
CA ARG A 726 -28.23 -43.61 -25.09
C ARG A 726 -29.67 -44.08 -25.24
N LEU A 727 -29.88 -45.23 -25.89
CA LEU A 727 -31.20 -45.83 -26.07
C LEU A 727 -31.69 -46.62 -24.85
N ASN A 728 -30.83 -46.77 -23.82
CA ASN A 728 -31.04 -47.66 -22.69
C ASN A 728 -31.52 -49.06 -23.13
N SER A 729 -30.83 -49.64 -24.11
CA SER A 729 -31.20 -50.93 -24.70
C SER A 729 -30.09 -51.95 -24.57
N LEU A 730 -30.45 -53.20 -24.31
CA LEU A 730 -29.56 -54.35 -24.16
C LEU A 730 -29.90 -55.40 -25.23
N ASP A 731 -28.88 -55.99 -25.86
CA ASP A 731 -28.98 -57.19 -26.71
C ASP A 731 -27.76 -58.08 -26.41
N LEU A 732 -27.98 -59.16 -25.65
CA LEU A 732 -26.97 -60.16 -25.33
C LEU A 732 -27.40 -61.54 -25.83
N ASN A 733 -26.43 -62.31 -26.30
CA ASN A 733 -26.56 -63.75 -26.49
C ASN A 733 -25.75 -64.43 -25.39
N LEU A 734 -26.40 -65.23 -24.56
CA LEU A 734 -25.80 -65.99 -23.48
C LEU A 734 -25.88 -67.48 -23.81
N GLU A 735 -24.83 -68.22 -23.50
CA GLU A 735 -24.80 -69.69 -23.51
C GLU A 735 -24.63 -70.16 -22.06
N LEU A 736 -25.57 -70.97 -21.57
CA LEU A 736 -25.47 -71.60 -20.27
C LEU A 736 -24.93 -73.00 -20.48
N LYS A 737 -23.92 -73.40 -19.70
CA LYS A 737 -23.27 -74.70 -19.78
C LYS A 737 -23.24 -75.35 -18.41
N THR A 738 -23.57 -76.64 -18.34
CA THR A 738 -23.51 -77.41 -17.09
C THR A 738 -23.00 -78.83 -17.33
N LEU A 739 -22.30 -79.38 -16.35
CA LEU A 739 -21.83 -80.77 -16.34
C LEU A 739 -22.87 -81.67 -15.66
N LYS A 740 -23.23 -82.79 -16.31
CA LYS A 740 -24.32 -83.65 -15.83
C LYS A 740 -23.99 -84.47 -14.57
N SER A 741 -22.74 -84.46 -14.08
CA SER A 741 -22.36 -85.08 -12.80
C SER A 741 -23.07 -84.45 -11.59
N ALA A 742 -23.69 -83.28 -11.75
CA ALA A 742 -24.47 -82.60 -10.72
C ALA A 742 -25.96 -83.03 -10.63
N SER A 743 -26.45 -83.99 -11.44
CA SER A 743 -27.87 -84.39 -11.43
C SER A 743 -28.05 -85.90 -11.24
N ASP A 744 -28.30 -86.32 -10.00
CA ASP A 744 -28.58 -87.72 -9.59
C ASP A 744 -29.76 -88.38 -10.33
N THR A 745 -30.56 -87.59 -11.04
CA THR A 745 -31.85 -88.01 -11.61
C THR A 745 -31.74 -88.73 -12.96
N ILE A 746 -30.64 -88.55 -13.71
CA ILE A 746 -30.55 -89.06 -15.10
C ILE A 746 -29.55 -90.22 -15.28
N SER A 747 -28.81 -90.60 -14.22
CA SER A 747 -27.84 -91.70 -14.24
C SER A 747 -28.45 -93.12 -14.34
N LYS A 748 -29.79 -93.24 -14.38
CA LYS A 748 -30.50 -94.55 -14.30
C LYS A 748 -30.94 -95.16 -15.63
N VAL A 749 -30.68 -94.55 -16.80
CA VAL A 749 -31.07 -95.12 -18.11
C VAL A 749 -29.91 -95.05 -19.13
N PRO A 750 -29.17 -96.16 -19.35
CA PRO A 750 -27.90 -96.15 -20.13
C PRO A 750 -28.03 -95.78 -21.62
N ILE A 751 -29.16 -96.12 -22.25
CA ILE A 751 -29.31 -96.07 -23.72
C ILE A 751 -29.56 -94.63 -24.23
N LEU A 752 -30.11 -93.76 -23.37
CA LEU A 752 -30.36 -92.34 -23.70
C LEU A 752 -29.10 -91.46 -23.63
N ASN A 753 -27.99 -91.99 -23.10
CA ASN A 753 -26.80 -91.19 -22.80
C ASN A 753 -26.09 -90.71 -24.09
N TYR A 754 -25.86 -91.59 -25.07
CA TYR A 754 -25.11 -91.22 -26.28
C TYR A 754 -25.95 -90.45 -27.31
N VAL A 755 -27.25 -90.75 -27.40
CA VAL A 755 -28.17 -90.18 -28.39
C VAL A 755 -28.45 -88.70 -28.14
N ILE A 756 -28.42 -88.26 -26.88
CA ILE A 756 -28.69 -86.88 -26.45
C ILE A 756 -27.39 -86.08 -26.16
N LEU A 757 -26.30 -86.70 -25.69
CA LEU A 757 -25.18 -85.97 -25.05
C LEU A 757 -23.93 -85.72 -25.90
N GLY A 758 -23.78 -86.34 -27.07
CA GLY A 758 -22.55 -86.22 -27.85
C GLY A 758 -21.29 -86.65 -27.08
N LYS A 759 -20.09 -86.31 -27.59
CA LYS A 759 -18.80 -86.81 -27.07
C LYS A 759 -18.37 -86.24 -25.69
N ASN A 760 -18.86 -85.08 -25.27
CA ASN A 760 -18.29 -84.31 -24.14
C ASN A 760 -19.10 -84.34 -22.84
N GLN A 761 -20.26 -85.01 -22.77
CA GLN A 761 -21.13 -85.09 -21.58
C GLN A 761 -21.56 -83.73 -20.97
N GLU A 762 -21.55 -82.67 -21.77
CA GLU A 762 -21.93 -81.32 -21.40
C GLU A 762 -23.28 -80.97 -22.02
N ILE A 763 -24.07 -80.15 -21.31
CA ILE A 763 -25.33 -79.65 -21.85
C ILE A 763 -25.24 -78.13 -21.91
N SER A 764 -25.46 -77.58 -23.10
CA SER A 764 -25.52 -76.15 -23.33
C SER A 764 -26.83 -75.69 -23.96
N THR A 765 -27.19 -74.43 -23.70
CA THR A 765 -28.39 -73.80 -24.26
C THR A 765 -28.16 -72.31 -24.48
N ASN A 766 -28.70 -71.79 -25.58
CA ASN A 766 -28.58 -70.38 -25.96
C ASN A 766 -29.82 -69.59 -25.51
N ILE A 767 -29.57 -68.47 -24.83
CA ILE A 767 -30.58 -67.53 -24.34
C ILE A 767 -30.30 -66.16 -24.94
N LYS A 768 -31.33 -65.55 -25.54
CA LYS A 768 -31.27 -64.16 -25.97
C LYS A 768 -31.80 -63.24 -24.87
N VAL A 769 -31.08 -62.18 -24.57
CA VAL A 769 -31.45 -61.17 -23.56
C VAL A 769 -31.62 -59.83 -24.25
N ASN A 770 -32.85 -59.33 -24.30
CA ASN A 770 -33.20 -58.04 -24.90
C ASN A 770 -33.93 -57.16 -23.88
N GLY A 771 -34.05 -55.86 -24.11
CA GLY A 771 -34.83 -54.96 -23.23
C GLY A 771 -34.01 -53.77 -22.80
N SER A 772 -34.30 -53.21 -21.62
CA SER A 772 -33.50 -52.12 -21.06
C SER A 772 -32.44 -52.63 -20.09
N LEU A 773 -31.44 -51.80 -19.77
CA LEU A 773 -30.41 -52.14 -18.78
C LEU A 773 -31.00 -52.40 -17.39
N ASP A 774 -32.09 -51.71 -17.06
CA ASP A 774 -32.79 -51.84 -15.78
C ASP A 774 -33.90 -52.90 -15.79
N ASP A 775 -34.27 -53.46 -16.94
CA ASP A 775 -35.32 -54.48 -17.06
C ASP A 775 -35.04 -55.43 -18.24
N PRO A 776 -34.01 -56.28 -18.15
CA PRO A 776 -33.68 -57.24 -19.20
C PRO A 776 -34.70 -58.39 -19.29
N LYS A 777 -35.07 -58.77 -20.51
CA LYS A 777 -36.01 -59.85 -20.83
C LYS A 777 -35.28 -61.01 -21.47
N PHE A 778 -35.53 -62.22 -20.97
CA PHE A 778 -34.88 -63.46 -21.40
C PHE A 778 -35.81 -64.26 -22.31
N GLN A 779 -35.29 -64.74 -23.44
CA GLN A 779 -36.03 -65.49 -24.44
C GLN A 779 -35.21 -66.69 -24.91
N THR A 780 -35.87 -67.85 -25.12
CA THR A 780 -35.20 -69.04 -25.69
C THR A 780 -35.23 -68.98 -27.20
N GLN A 781 -34.18 -69.46 -27.88
CA GLN A 781 -34.17 -69.63 -29.34
C GLN A 781 -34.62 -71.04 -29.80
N ILE A 782 -35.13 -71.86 -28.87
CA ILE A 782 -35.38 -73.30 -29.06
C ILE A 782 -36.38 -73.58 -30.21
N LEU A 783 -37.28 -72.66 -30.54
CA LEU A 783 -38.29 -72.85 -31.61
C LEU A 783 -37.71 -72.74 -33.04
N ALA A 784 -36.52 -72.15 -33.22
CA ALA A 784 -35.87 -72.09 -34.55
C ALA A 784 -34.96 -73.30 -34.82
N ASP A 785 -34.34 -73.87 -33.77
CA ASP A 785 -33.43 -75.01 -33.88
C ASP A 785 -34.11 -76.39 -33.84
N THR A 786 -35.39 -76.44 -33.42
CA THR A 786 -36.18 -77.69 -33.41
C THR A 786 -36.51 -78.24 -34.81
N LEU A 787 -36.32 -77.43 -35.86
CA LEU A 787 -36.46 -77.88 -37.26
C LEU A 787 -35.21 -78.61 -37.81
N LYS A 788 -34.09 -78.67 -37.06
CA LYS A 788 -32.90 -79.47 -37.43
C LYS A 788 -32.68 -80.71 -36.55
N THR A 789 -33.61 -81.02 -35.65
CA THR A 789 -33.41 -82.04 -34.60
C THR A 789 -33.70 -83.50 -35.01
N PRO A 790 -34.48 -83.85 -36.05
CA PRO A 790 -34.60 -85.25 -36.44
C PRO A 790 -33.29 -85.85 -36.98
N PHE A 791 -32.45 -85.05 -37.64
CA PHE A 791 -31.30 -85.58 -38.39
C PHE A 791 -30.14 -86.05 -37.50
N ASN A 792 -29.87 -85.33 -36.39
CA ASN A 792 -28.82 -85.71 -35.44
C ASN A 792 -29.26 -86.87 -34.51
N LEU A 793 -30.54 -86.93 -34.13
CA LEU A 793 -31.12 -88.07 -33.42
C LEU A 793 -31.04 -89.34 -34.28
N ILE A 794 -31.40 -89.25 -35.56
CA ILE A 794 -31.31 -90.37 -36.50
C ILE A 794 -29.84 -90.77 -36.75
N LYS A 795 -28.92 -89.82 -36.93
CA LYS A 795 -27.48 -90.10 -37.07
C LYS A 795 -26.91 -90.85 -35.87
N ASN A 796 -27.26 -90.43 -34.65
CA ASN A 796 -26.79 -91.06 -33.42
C ASN A 796 -27.43 -92.45 -33.17
N VAL A 797 -28.68 -92.66 -33.61
CA VAL A 797 -29.36 -93.96 -33.58
C VAL A 797 -28.79 -94.93 -34.63
N ILE A 798 -28.42 -94.46 -35.82
CA ILE A 798 -27.82 -95.28 -36.89
C ILE A 798 -26.37 -95.69 -36.56
N GLN A 799 -25.62 -94.87 -35.81
CA GLN A 799 -24.25 -95.20 -35.39
C GLN A 799 -24.16 -96.08 -34.14
N LEU A 800 -25.29 -96.36 -33.47
CA LEU A 800 -25.34 -97.15 -32.24
C LEU A 800 -24.78 -98.59 -32.39
N PRO A 801 -25.02 -99.32 -33.50
CA PRO A 801 -24.51 -100.69 -33.65
C PRO A 801 -23.00 -100.77 -33.93
N VAL A 802 -22.38 -99.70 -34.46
CA VAL A 802 -20.96 -99.72 -34.88
C VAL A 802 -19.98 -99.53 -33.70
N ASN A 803 -20.46 -98.95 -32.59
CA ASN A 803 -19.64 -98.66 -31.40
C ASN A 803 -19.98 -99.51 -30.17
N LEU A 804 -20.88 -100.49 -30.29
CA LEU A 804 -21.16 -101.47 -29.22
C LEU A 804 -20.20 -102.68 -29.25
N PHE A 805 -19.31 -102.76 -30.24
CA PHE A 805 -18.32 -103.84 -30.39
C PHE A 805 -16.89 -103.37 -30.70
N ASN A 806 -16.54 -102.12 -30.33
CA ASN A 806 -15.16 -101.64 -30.23
C ASN A 806 -14.95 -100.86 -28.93
#